data_AF-A0A9P5AGR8-F1
#
_entry.id   AF-A0A9P5AGR8-F1
#
_cell.length_a   1.000
_cell.length_b   1.000
_cell.length_c   1.000
_cell.angle_alpha   90.00
_cell.angle_beta   90.00
_cell.angle_gamma   90.00
#
_symmetry.space_group_name_H-M   'P 1'
#
loop_
_entity.id
_entity.type
_entity.pdbx_description
1 polymer ?
#
loop_
_entity_poly.entity_id
_entity_poly.type
_entity_poly.pdbx_seq_one_letter_code
_entity_poly.pdbx_strand_id
1 'polypeptide(L)'
;MTDINSSSASDGSTASAKSVRVVPLSFRDIWKPIDNIRNLMFFIVPQVLDDVVLKDALEELIKNHLPVLGARIHPNEKTGQLEYHIPVAFDQTYELFRWSSVSIATTFEEASDLKPTSIGEKESSITCYPPIPELEAAWEPSGWPLERKYDEDDCPLLLVHLTHYTDMTVITINIPHAVADNSGLAIIVKAWMNLIRGIKPPPFFEATDGFLEGAKMKRKELHKGKGVLRLMTKREKIQVKMGFIPEMIRHKKEERRTLLLARTLVEKLQNDMNRQAAETKDAGGIAITKNDVIVALLLKLSNLHRKSPRMVTLSAPVDIRGRHTDLAKSEHYIHNALSFSTARFPISKNTPLLEIAIQSRLAINRATEQSSIDRSLAVLREMVKSGISEHICEPFEISYATTNWSAAWTDIDFSPARKSDMERDSNAPKAELVTPEPTLSPVWKVPNGVLQTPHRQRKVKCDGQRPICSRCIKSGQRCEYDTAPTESRTNALKRKQGELETQVADLQRLLTSSVPINTADSGQPSHALSSYRSATSSGTDRLGQQLSEHRELVHYLRNLPEDESIELLRRIRAVPDIDGYLASAEGGAAHAMLRPSDLRALRSTGPPADSGIEFELMARHQAVYLKIKPVNPSFLERVVEIPASASRSPPRPAAEALSSGYSYAMSNEEDERRKRARMRSPLHVSNVAGTSSAPNLATSRPSANSSVPRLARKSPSPPPRGEYCDERLRQLQIDYWTRVPLADEFAAAVLSAYLENDHLILGAFDADVLLDDLVNFRLRLCSSFLVNALMLAACQAYIAIDRRAAPLAVCFFKEAESLYRGEAAVDSISNVAAMTLFGTACEVAGRDSLGQELLSSSRHMAERLGLFGIPPDDPRAVAFRNKPPEWIKIASHTAWGTFTFITLFNYFFPIEPIRYPPTLPVPGEKPSNASSGALSLWPPQPPLRHTTKYFSTLCRLWAIGAEIALVYRNDSKVPIAERVSLAFVEAKYRGMMDWMEQLKEDLVRDGNCPLHVLILYAHFHVIVSCLFQPFTQSSPAGRLRSFRSPDSHPRAIYAASVNQLKQLMLWSNLRHRENMSIFTNPIFLVLVSALLASDERSWSSHRLYFLLCIRCCADLYVPYPIFSGLAQAFLTMAMQRSAISGHEASMLLARLKQRGLHHTAADKAIITCYSDLGLANTAPENARAHNIGRLFEDLSAFDEFTKNDDYFLLDEAGDS
;
A
#
# COMPACT_ATOMS: atom_id res chain seq x y z
N MET A 1 -41.12 48.68 4.78
CA MET A 1 -41.45 50.09 5.05
C MET A 1 -42.96 50.14 5.21
N THR A 2 -43.48 50.63 6.34
CA THR A 2 -44.91 50.82 6.68
C THR A 2 -45.85 49.59 6.52
N ASP A 3 -46.27 48.92 7.61
CA ASP A 3 -47.42 49.25 8.49
C ASP A 3 -48.78 48.86 7.85
N ILE A 4 -49.75 48.25 8.56
CA ILE A 4 -50.61 48.89 9.58
C ILE A 4 -51.19 47.89 10.62
N ASN A 5 -51.42 48.40 11.84
CA ASN A 5 -52.11 47.83 13.01
C ASN A 5 -53.59 47.44 12.75
N SER A 6 -54.21 46.36 13.26
CA SER A 6 -54.37 45.75 14.63
C SER A 6 -55.73 46.09 15.30
N SER A 7 -56.49 45.09 15.75
CA SER A 7 -57.57 45.23 16.74
C SER A 7 -57.89 43.90 17.46
N SER A 8 -58.09 43.96 18.78
CA SER A 8 -58.47 42.85 19.69
C SER A 8 -60.00 42.57 19.66
N ALA A 9 -60.60 41.62 20.39
CA ALA A 9 -60.18 40.78 21.54
C ALA A 9 -60.97 39.43 21.54
N SER A 10 -60.37 38.29 21.89
CA SER A 10 -60.28 37.64 23.22
C SER A 10 -61.42 36.65 23.57
N ASP A 11 -61.15 35.35 23.39
CA ASP A 11 -61.46 34.21 24.29
C ASP A 11 -61.11 32.91 23.54
N GLY A 12 -60.69 31.80 24.16
CA GLY A 12 -60.46 31.56 25.59
C GLY A 12 -59.99 30.14 25.89
N SER A 13 -59.18 29.51 25.01
CA SER A 13 -58.71 28.12 25.16
C SER A 13 -57.23 27.99 24.77
N THR A 14 -56.40 27.46 25.67
CA THR A 14 -54.95 27.44 25.53
C THR A 14 -54.41 26.09 25.09
N ALA A 15 -54.12 25.96 23.79
CA ALA A 15 -53.11 25.04 23.28
C ALA A 15 -52.05 25.86 22.55
N SER A 16 -50.79 25.74 22.95
CA SER A 16 -49.68 26.47 22.32
C SER A 16 -49.43 25.92 20.92
N ALA A 17 -49.95 26.60 19.90
CA ALA A 17 -49.79 26.21 18.50
C ALA A 17 -48.30 26.19 18.12
N LYS A 18 -47.71 24.98 18.06
CA LYS A 18 -46.34 24.78 17.58
C LYS A 18 -46.27 25.29 16.14
N SER A 19 -45.44 26.28 15.87
CA SER A 19 -45.29 26.83 14.51
C SER A 19 -44.61 25.82 13.59
N VAL A 20 -45.22 25.56 12.43
CA VAL A 20 -44.77 24.58 11.42
C VAL A 20 -44.52 25.30 10.09
N ARG A 21 -43.35 25.05 9.48
CA ARG A 21 -43.05 25.40 8.08
C ARG A 21 -43.66 24.33 7.18
N VAL A 22 -44.70 24.68 6.43
CA VAL A 22 -45.31 23.82 5.40
C VAL A 22 -44.58 24.03 4.08
N VAL A 23 -44.16 22.95 3.40
CA VAL A 23 -43.45 23.00 2.11
C VAL A 23 -44.03 21.94 1.16
N PRO A 24 -44.60 22.31 0.00
CA PRO A 24 -45.18 21.34 -0.92
C PRO A 24 -44.12 20.42 -1.55
N LEU A 25 -44.41 19.12 -1.67
CA LEU A 25 -43.52 18.18 -2.37
C LEU A 25 -43.51 18.46 -3.87
N SER A 26 -42.35 18.29 -4.51
CA SER A 26 -42.19 18.50 -5.95
C SER A 26 -42.93 17.42 -6.76
N PHE A 27 -43.27 17.73 -8.02
CA PHE A 27 -43.80 16.72 -8.95
C PHE A 27 -42.85 15.53 -9.14
N ARG A 28 -41.54 15.71 -8.91
CA ARG A 28 -40.50 14.66 -8.94
C ARG A 28 -40.63 13.67 -7.78
N ASP A 29 -41.35 14.06 -6.72
CA ASP A 29 -41.48 13.32 -5.46
C ASP A 29 -42.92 12.78 -5.23
N ILE A 30 -43.88 13.12 -6.11
CA ILE A 30 -45.31 12.73 -5.99
C ILE A 30 -45.90 12.09 -7.27
N TRP A 31 -45.07 11.65 -8.21
CA TRP A 31 -45.54 10.91 -9.41
C TRP A 31 -46.07 9.53 -9.00
N LYS A 32 -47.24 9.14 -9.51
CA LYS A 32 -47.84 7.86 -9.11
C LYS A 32 -47.14 6.70 -9.84
N PRO A 33 -46.77 5.60 -9.16
CA PRO A 33 -47.21 5.20 -7.82
C PRO A 33 -46.15 5.39 -6.70
N ILE A 34 -45.43 6.50 -6.57
CA ILE A 34 -44.43 6.69 -5.50
C ILE A 34 -44.98 6.62 -4.07
N ASP A 35 -46.27 6.97 -3.87
CA ASP A 35 -47.01 6.73 -2.62
C ASP A 35 -47.07 5.25 -2.20
N ASN A 36 -46.83 4.33 -3.12
CA ASN A 36 -46.78 2.89 -2.84
C ASN A 36 -45.39 2.41 -2.39
N ILE A 37 -44.42 3.30 -2.19
CA ILE A 37 -43.00 2.92 -2.05
C ILE A 37 -42.37 3.58 -0.82
N ARG A 38 -41.95 2.74 0.14
CA ARG A 38 -40.87 3.07 1.06
C ARG A 38 -39.62 2.26 0.67
N ASN A 39 -38.46 2.91 0.69
CA ASN A 39 -37.16 2.31 0.46
C ASN A 39 -36.72 1.60 1.75
N LEU A 40 -36.94 0.29 1.82
CA LEU A 40 -36.38 -0.60 2.83
C LEU A 40 -34.96 -1.02 2.41
N MET A 41 -33.99 -0.85 3.30
CA MET A 41 -32.57 -1.11 3.03
C MET A 41 -31.91 -1.81 4.23
N PHE A 42 -31.12 -2.85 3.97
CA PHE A 42 -30.38 -3.62 4.98
C PHE A 42 -28.87 -3.46 4.75
N PHE A 43 -28.14 -2.89 5.72
CA PHE A 43 -26.67 -2.86 5.73
C PHE A 43 -26.15 -3.92 6.68
N ILE A 44 -25.55 -4.98 6.14
CA ILE A 44 -24.91 -6.03 6.93
C ILE A 44 -23.47 -5.61 7.21
N VAL A 45 -23.18 -5.23 8.46
CA VAL A 45 -21.87 -4.72 8.89
C VAL A 45 -21.19 -5.76 9.80
N PRO A 46 -20.03 -6.34 9.43
CA PRO A 46 -19.35 -7.40 10.20
C PRO A 46 -18.58 -6.86 11.42
N GLN A 47 -19.26 -6.03 12.21
CA GLN A 47 -18.80 -5.41 13.45
C GLN A 47 -20.02 -5.18 14.35
N VAL A 48 -19.87 -5.30 15.67
CA VAL A 48 -20.89 -4.82 16.61
C VAL A 48 -20.81 -3.30 16.68
N LEU A 49 -21.91 -2.62 16.35
CA LEU A 49 -22.03 -1.16 16.36
C LEU A 49 -22.68 -0.66 17.66
N ASP A 50 -22.51 0.62 17.96
CA ASP A 50 -23.02 1.28 19.15
C ASP A 50 -24.31 2.07 18.87
N ASP A 51 -25.42 1.67 19.48
CA ASP A 51 -26.73 2.31 19.35
C ASP A 51 -26.71 3.81 19.65
N VAL A 52 -25.99 4.22 20.70
CA VAL A 52 -26.05 5.59 21.23
C VAL A 52 -25.27 6.51 20.31
N VAL A 53 -24.05 6.11 19.92
CA VAL A 53 -23.22 6.86 18.96
C VAL A 53 -23.93 7.00 17.61
N LEU A 54 -24.60 5.95 17.14
CA LEU A 54 -25.41 6.01 15.92
C LEU A 54 -26.61 6.96 16.08
N LYS A 55 -27.42 6.78 17.14
CA LYS A 55 -28.64 7.55 17.36
C LYS A 55 -28.35 9.04 17.57
N ASP A 56 -27.41 9.40 18.42
CA ASP A 56 -27.09 10.78 18.76
C ASP A 56 -26.58 11.56 17.53
N ALA A 57 -25.74 10.93 16.70
CA ALA A 57 -25.28 11.52 15.45
C ALA A 57 -26.40 11.67 14.39
N LEU A 58 -27.46 10.87 14.46
CA LEU A 58 -28.65 11.01 13.62
C LEU A 58 -29.56 12.15 14.12
N GLU A 59 -29.71 12.28 15.45
CA GLU A 59 -30.41 13.43 16.05
C GLU A 59 -29.70 14.75 15.70
N GLU A 60 -28.36 14.80 15.80
CA GLU A 60 -27.54 15.96 15.41
C GLU A 60 -27.70 16.31 13.92
N LEU A 61 -27.65 15.30 13.03
CA LEU A 61 -27.85 15.50 11.59
C LEU A 61 -29.18 16.20 11.30
N ILE A 62 -30.26 15.71 11.92
CA ILE A 62 -31.61 16.19 11.64
C ILE A 62 -31.86 17.56 12.30
N LYS A 63 -31.49 17.73 13.58
CA LYS A 63 -31.67 18.99 14.31
C LYS A 63 -30.91 20.15 13.67
N ASN A 64 -29.63 19.94 13.34
CA ASN A 64 -28.71 21.05 13.06
C ASN A 64 -28.29 21.18 11.58
N HIS A 65 -28.52 20.17 10.72
CA HIS A 65 -28.02 20.17 9.33
C HIS A 65 -29.06 19.82 8.27
N LEU A 66 -30.05 18.95 8.56
CA LEU A 66 -31.08 18.53 7.60
C LEU A 66 -32.48 18.39 8.23
N PRO A 67 -33.13 19.49 8.67
CA PRO A 67 -34.43 19.45 9.37
C PRO A 67 -35.58 18.80 8.59
N VAL A 68 -35.51 18.74 7.26
CA VAL A 68 -36.56 18.11 6.43
C VAL A 68 -36.73 16.61 6.73
N LEU A 69 -35.72 15.92 7.26
CA LEU A 69 -35.87 14.51 7.69
C LEU A 69 -36.70 14.34 8.97
N GLY A 70 -36.77 15.37 9.82
CA GLY A 70 -37.63 15.41 11.00
C GLY A 70 -39.04 15.92 10.70
N ALA A 71 -39.43 15.99 9.43
CA ALA A 71 -40.77 16.43 9.02
C ALA A 71 -41.81 15.31 9.13
N ARG A 72 -43.03 15.63 8.68
CA ARG A 72 -44.10 14.69 8.33
C ARG A 72 -44.62 14.99 6.93
N ILE A 73 -45.26 14.02 6.26
CA ILE A 73 -45.93 14.22 4.97
C ILE A 73 -47.43 14.08 5.16
N HIS A 74 -48.17 15.18 4.95
CA HIS A 74 -49.64 15.18 4.99
C HIS A 74 -50.22 15.60 3.63
N PRO A 75 -51.44 15.17 3.28
CA PRO A 75 -52.18 15.75 2.17
C PRO A 75 -52.76 17.12 2.57
N ASN A 76 -52.54 18.13 1.73
CA ASN A 76 -53.19 19.43 1.85
C ASN A 76 -54.72 19.29 1.79
N GLU A 77 -55.44 19.82 2.78
CA GLU A 77 -56.90 19.69 2.92
C GLU A 77 -57.70 20.14 1.69
N LYS A 78 -57.16 21.08 0.89
CA LYS A 78 -57.87 21.73 -0.22
C LYS A 78 -57.46 21.19 -1.59
N THR A 79 -56.20 20.79 -1.77
CA THR A 79 -55.67 20.34 -3.07
C THR A 79 -55.42 18.84 -3.15
N GLY A 80 -55.28 18.16 -2.00
CA GLY A 80 -54.83 16.77 -1.93
C GLY A 80 -53.38 16.53 -2.38
N GLN A 81 -52.60 17.60 -2.64
CA GLN A 81 -51.16 17.51 -2.87
C GLN A 81 -50.44 17.23 -1.54
N LEU A 82 -49.34 16.50 -1.58
CA LEU A 82 -48.55 16.19 -0.40
C LEU A 82 -47.63 17.35 -0.02
N GLU A 83 -47.55 17.65 1.27
CA GLU A 83 -46.78 18.76 1.82
C GLU A 83 -45.97 18.27 3.04
N TYR A 84 -44.70 18.69 3.12
CA TYR A 84 -43.86 18.51 4.30
C TYR A 84 -44.32 19.47 5.40
N HIS A 85 -44.63 18.93 6.57
CA HIS A 85 -44.85 19.70 7.79
C HIS A 85 -43.58 19.63 8.63
N ILE A 86 -42.81 20.71 8.66
CA ILE A 86 -41.51 20.79 9.34
C ILE A 86 -41.66 21.69 10.59
N PRO A 87 -41.50 21.18 11.83
CA PRO A 87 -41.47 22.01 13.03
C PRO A 87 -40.43 23.14 12.92
N VAL A 88 -40.76 24.35 13.35
CA VAL A 88 -39.80 25.48 13.38
C VAL A 88 -38.69 25.26 14.41
N ALA A 89 -38.97 24.48 15.45
CA ALA A 89 -37.98 23.92 16.36
C ALA A 89 -38.44 22.52 16.80
N PHE A 90 -37.50 21.61 17.02
CA PHE A 90 -37.76 20.28 17.58
C PHE A 90 -37.66 20.34 19.10
N ASP A 91 -38.78 20.17 19.80
CA ASP A 91 -38.77 20.00 21.26
C ASP A 91 -38.34 18.58 21.67
N GLN A 92 -37.99 18.41 22.95
CA GLN A 92 -37.49 17.14 23.51
C GLN A 92 -38.51 15.99 23.48
N THR A 93 -39.79 16.25 23.19
CA THR A 93 -40.85 15.22 23.11
C THR A 93 -41.22 14.83 21.68
N TYR A 94 -40.57 15.42 20.67
CA TYR A 94 -40.89 15.19 19.26
C TYR A 94 -40.14 13.98 18.68
N GLU A 95 -40.86 13.00 18.12
CA GLU A 95 -40.27 11.83 17.44
C GLU A 95 -39.62 12.27 16.10
N LEU A 96 -38.34 12.64 16.13
CA LEU A 96 -37.56 13.00 14.94
C LEU A 96 -37.53 11.86 13.90
N PHE A 97 -37.28 10.65 14.39
CA PHE A 97 -37.22 9.39 13.66
C PHE A 97 -37.56 8.26 14.61
N ARG A 98 -38.08 7.15 14.08
CA ARG A 98 -38.37 5.96 14.90
C ARG A 98 -37.10 5.12 15.03
N TRP A 99 -36.71 4.78 16.25
CA TRP A 99 -35.54 3.95 16.54
C TRP A 99 -35.92 2.70 17.33
N SER A 100 -35.29 1.57 17.00
CA SER A 100 -35.37 0.34 17.79
C SER A 100 -34.12 -0.51 17.60
N SER A 101 -33.86 -1.45 18.50
CA SER A 101 -32.81 -2.45 18.32
C SER A 101 -33.15 -3.76 19.05
N VAL A 102 -32.50 -4.84 18.63
CA VAL A 102 -32.63 -6.18 19.23
C VAL A 102 -31.27 -6.87 19.21
N SER A 103 -31.01 -7.71 20.21
CA SER A 103 -29.79 -8.53 20.29
C SER A 103 -30.13 -10.01 20.17
N ILE A 104 -29.45 -10.69 19.25
CA ILE A 104 -29.49 -12.13 19.02
C ILE A 104 -28.24 -12.74 19.65
N ALA A 105 -28.43 -13.72 20.54
CA ALA A 105 -27.36 -14.26 21.39
C ALA A 105 -26.38 -15.22 20.69
N THR A 106 -26.39 -15.29 19.36
CA THR A 106 -25.54 -16.17 18.53
C THR A 106 -24.77 -15.35 17.52
N THR A 107 -23.84 -15.98 16.79
CA THR A 107 -23.30 -15.41 15.55
C THR A 107 -24.37 -15.41 14.44
N PHE A 108 -24.14 -14.65 13.37
CA PHE A 108 -24.94 -14.78 12.16
C PHE A 108 -24.77 -16.15 11.49
N GLU A 109 -23.58 -16.78 11.61
CA GLU A 109 -23.38 -18.13 11.06
C GLU A 109 -24.15 -19.22 11.82
N GLU A 110 -24.44 -19.05 13.11
CA GLU A 110 -25.26 -20.00 13.88
C GLU A 110 -26.76 -19.85 13.63
N ALA A 111 -27.22 -18.69 13.15
CA ALA A 111 -28.60 -18.45 12.72
C ALA A 111 -28.87 -19.08 11.33
N SER A 112 -28.84 -20.42 11.29
CA SER A 112 -28.63 -21.27 10.10
C SER A 112 -29.43 -20.93 8.83
N ASP A 113 -30.63 -20.40 8.99
CA ASP A 113 -31.66 -20.40 7.93
C ASP A 113 -31.53 -19.19 7.00
N LEU A 114 -30.78 -18.15 7.40
CA LEU A 114 -30.56 -16.93 6.61
C LEU A 114 -29.37 -17.03 5.62
N LYS A 115 -28.78 -18.22 5.46
CA LYS A 115 -27.52 -18.42 4.72
C LYS A 115 -27.68 -18.44 3.20
N PRO A 116 -26.76 -17.81 2.44
CA PRO A 116 -26.71 -17.94 0.99
C PRO A 116 -26.32 -19.36 0.56
N THR A 117 -27.10 -19.96 -0.33
CA THR A 117 -26.92 -21.32 -0.86
C THR A 117 -26.36 -21.28 -2.29
N SER A 118 -25.27 -22.01 -2.52
CA SER A 118 -24.64 -22.17 -3.85
C SER A 118 -25.49 -23.07 -4.75
N ILE A 119 -25.67 -22.67 -6.02
CA ILE A 119 -26.30 -23.54 -7.03
C ILE A 119 -25.22 -24.40 -7.69
N GLY A 120 -25.01 -25.60 -7.15
CA GLY A 120 -24.15 -26.64 -7.71
C GLY A 120 -22.92 -27.01 -6.86
N GLU A 121 -22.30 -28.14 -7.19
CA GLU A 121 -21.30 -28.84 -6.36
C GLU A 121 -19.85 -28.29 -6.43
N LYS A 122 -19.64 -27.10 -7.02
CA LYS A 122 -18.33 -26.42 -7.18
C LYS A 122 -18.53 -24.90 -7.11
N GLU A 123 -17.46 -24.13 -6.80
CA GLU A 123 -17.45 -22.64 -6.69
C GLU A 123 -18.45 -21.98 -7.68
N SER A 124 -19.66 -21.69 -7.19
CA SER A 124 -20.82 -21.49 -8.07
C SER A 124 -20.79 -20.08 -8.66
N SER A 125 -20.87 -19.96 -9.99
CA SER A 125 -20.85 -18.65 -10.65
C SER A 125 -22.12 -17.81 -10.38
N ILE A 126 -23.15 -18.42 -9.79
CA ILE A 126 -24.36 -17.78 -9.27
C ILE A 126 -24.70 -18.44 -7.93
N THR A 127 -24.83 -17.64 -6.88
CA THR A 127 -25.28 -18.05 -5.54
C THR A 127 -26.62 -17.35 -5.22
N CYS A 128 -27.52 -18.03 -4.51
CA CYS A 128 -28.82 -17.46 -4.13
C CYS A 128 -28.92 -17.28 -2.62
N TYR A 129 -29.45 -16.15 -2.18
CA TYR A 129 -29.94 -16.01 -0.80
C TYR A 129 -31.31 -16.69 -0.64
N PRO A 130 -31.78 -16.87 0.61
CA PRO A 130 -33.19 -17.15 0.89
C PRO A 130 -34.13 -16.14 0.19
N PRO A 131 -35.41 -16.49 0.01
CA PRO A 131 -36.43 -15.54 -0.42
C PRO A 131 -36.40 -14.24 0.40
N ILE A 132 -36.55 -13.10 -0.28
CA ILE A 132 -36.51 -11.78 0.36
C ILE A 132 -37.52 -11.64 1.52
N PRO A 133 -38.74 -12.22 1.49
CA PRO A 133 -39.65 -12.20 2.65
C PRO A 133 -39.09 -12.84 3.93
N GLU A 134 -38.16 -13.78 3.82
CA GLU A 134 -37.54 -14.46 4.98
C GLU A 134 -36.43 -13.57 5.59
N LEU A 135 -35.75 -12.77 4.77
CA LEU A 135 -34.79 -11.75 5.23
C LEU A 135 -35.52 -10.56 5.86
N GLU A 136 -36.63 -10.11 5.25
CA GLU A 136 -37.50 -9.06 5.79
C GLU A 136 -38.06 -9.47 7.16
N ALA A 137 -38.62 -10.68 7.28
CA ALA A 137 -39.16 -11.20 8.55
C ALA A 137 -38.10 -11.40 9.66
N ALA A 138 -36.81 -11.39 9.33
CA ALA A 138 -35.71 -11.51 10.30
C ALA A 138 -35.15 -10.16 10.76
N TRP A 139 -35.27 -9.10 9.95
CA TRP A 139 -34.56 -7.83 10.15
C TRP A 139 -35.45 -6.56 10.09
N GLU A 140 -36.72 -6.67 9.70
CA GLU A 140 -37.70 -5.57 9.78
C GLU A 140 -38.64 -5.76 10.99
N PRO A 141 -38.79 -4.74 11.87
CA PRO A 141 -39.74 -4.81 12.97
C PRO A 141 -41.19 -4.97 12.51
N SER A 142 -41.93 -5.86 13.20
CA SER A 142 -43.34 -6.09 12.91
C SER A 142 -44.18 -4.83 13.14
N GLY A 143 -44.98 -4.46 12.12
CA GLY A 143 -45.82 -3.26 12.14
C GLY A 143 -45.23 -2.03 11.46
N TRP A 144 -44.03 -2.09 10.87
CA TRP A 144 -43.54 -1.03 9.99
C TRP A 144 -44.39 -0.90 8.70
N PRO A 145 -44.59 0.33 8.18
CA PRO A 145 -45.30 0.54 6.93
C PRO A 145 -44.46 0.08 5.72
N LEU A 146 -45.01 -0.85 4.94
CA LEU A 146 -44.42 -1.32 3.67
C LEU A 146 -44.59 -0.29 2.53
N GLU A 147 -45.67 0.48 2.56
CA GLU A 147 -46.01 1.49 1.56
C GLU A 147 -46.34 2.82 2.26
N ARG A 148 -45.88 3.95 1.70
CA ARG A 148 -46.09 5.31 2.25
C ARG A 148 -47.57 5.65 2.45
N LYS A 149 -48.46 5.15 1.59
CA LYS A 149 -49.92 5.28 1.74
C LYS A 149 -50.52 4.59 2.99
N TYR A 150 -49.74 3.76 3.70
CA TYR A 150 -50.09 3.12 4.97
C TYR A 150 -49.34 3.73 6.17
N ASP A 151 -48.64 4.85 5.97
CA ASP A 151 -48.08 5.63 7.06
C ASP A 151 -49.18 6.10 8.03
N GLU A 152 -48.90 6.02 9.33
CA GLU A 152 -49.72 6.60 10.40
C GLU A 152 -49.79 8.14 10.26
N ASP A 153 -50.84 8.77 10.79
CA ASP A 153 -51.10 10.22 10.62
C ASP A 153 -49.97 11.14 11.15
N ASP A 154 -49.06 10.64 11.99
CA ASP A 154 -47.86 11.33 12.48
C ASP A 154 -46.58 10.47 12.32
N CYS A 155 -46.52 9.62 11.27
CA CYS A 155 -45.40 8.71 11.03
C CYS A 155 -44.09 9.45 10.68
N PRO A 156 -42.96 9.19 11.37
CA PRO A 156 -41.67 9.75 10.99
C PRO A 156 -41.21 9.30 9.59
N LEU A 157 -40.54 10.21 8.90
CA LEU A 157 -39.98 9.91 7.57
C LEU A 157 -38.92 8.82 7.64
N LEU A 158 -38.12 8.79 8.70
CA LEU A 158 -37.03 7.85 8.87
C LEU A 158 -37.37 6.87 9.99
N LEU A 159 -37.36 5.57 9.68
CA LEU A 159 -37.42 4.48 10.65
C LEU A 159 -36.09 3.72 10.57
N VAL A 160 -35.48 3.45 11.73
CA VAL A 160 -34.21 2.73 11.85
C VAL A 160 -34.35 1.60 12.87
N HIS A 161 -33.80 0.44 12.52
CA HIS A 161 -33.70 -0.73 13.40
C HIS A 161 -32.29 -1.32 13.35
N LEU A 162 -31.74 -1.71 14.50
CA LEU A 162 -30.49 -2.48 14.57
C LEU A 162 -30.74 -3.92 15.04
N THR A 163 -30.37 -4.90 14.22
CA THR A 163 -30.30 -6.31 14.63
C THR A 163 -28.85 -6.66 14.92
N HIS A 164 -28.49 -6.76 16.20
CA HIS A 164 -27.15 -7.13 16.64
C HIS A 164 -27.04 -8.66 16.80
N TYR A 165 -26.10 -9.25 16.09
CA TYR A 165 -25.56 -10.58 16.38
C TYR A 165 -24.29 -10.41 17.22
N THR A 166 -23.73 -11.51 17.74
CA THR A 166 -22.49 -11.46 18.54
C THR A 166 -21.25 -11.06 17.73
N ASP A 167 -21.30 -11.19 16.40
CA ASP A 167 -20.22 -10.94 15.44
C ASP A 167 -20.49 -9.76 14.48
N MET A 168 -21.75 -9.36 14.28
CA MET A 168 -22.14 -8.36 13.28
C MET A 168 -23.41 -7.57 13.65
N THR A 169 -23.63 -6.44 12.98
CA THR A 169 -24.87 -5.64 13.10
C THR A 169 -25.54 -5.50 11.74
N VAL A 170 -26.85 -5.74 11.66
CA VAL A 170 -27.67 -5.33 10.51
C VAL A 170 -28.32 -3.99 10.85
N ILE A 171 -28.09 -2.98 10.01
CA ILE A 171 -28.80 -1.71 10.06
C ILE A 171 -29.93 -1.76 9.05
N THR A 172 -31.18 -1.75 9.53
CA THR A 172 -32.38 -1.67 8.69
C THR A 172 -32.88 -0.22 8.66
N ILE A 173 -33.02 0.35 7.47
CA ILE A 173 -33.54 1.70 7.25
C ILE A 173 -34.79 1.64 6.37
N ASN A 174 -35.89 2.28 6.77
CA ASN A 174 -37.13 2.38 6.00
C ASN A 174 -37.59 3.85 5.89
N ILE A 175 -37.58 4.40 4.67
CA ILE A 175 -37.86 5.82 4.35
C ILE A 175 -38.74 5.95 3.09
N PRO A 176 -39.75 6.86 3.00
CA PRO A 176 -40.54 7.00 1.79
C PRO A 176 -39.70 7.40 0.58
N HIS A 177 -39.96 6.80 -0.58
CA HIS A 177 -39.25 7.16 -1.81
C HIS A 177 -39.58 8.60 -2.27
N ALA A 178 -40.71 9.16 -1.79
CA ALA A 178 -41.05 10.57 -1.91
C ALA A 178 -40.07 11.53 -1.17
N VAL A 179 -39.28 11.02 -0.21
CA VAL A 179 -38.27 11.82 0.51
C VAL A 179 -36.93 11.79 -0.20
N ALA A 180 -36.49 10.60 -0.63
CA ALA A 180 -35.20 10.41 -1.28
C ALA A 180 -35.19 9.24 -2.27
N ASP A 181 -34.45 9.41 -3.37
CA ASP A 181 -33.97 8.28 -4.16
C ASP A 181 -32.74 7.62 -3.50
N ASN A 182 -32.23 6.52 -4.05
CA ASN A 182 -31.11 5.79 -3.46
C ASN A 182 -29.80 6.62 -3.39
N SER A 183 -29.54 7.51 -4.36
CA SER A 183 -28.39 8.42 -4.30
C SER A 183 -28.57 9.44 -3.17
N GLY A 184 -29.79 9.97 -3.00
CA GLY A 184 -30.17 10.83 -1.88
C GLY A 184 -30.00 10.17 -0.52
N LEU A 185 -30.46 8.93 -0.36
CA LEU A 185 -30.29 8.18 0.89
C LEU A 185 -28.81 7.88 1.20
N ALA A 186 -28.00 7.60 0.18
CA ALA A 186 -26.55 7.46 0.37
C ALA A 186 -25.87 8.77 0.79
N ILE A 187 -26.34 9.94 0.33
CA ILE A 187 -25.86 11.24 0.81
C ILE A 187 -26.22 11.42 2.31
N ILE A 188 -27.43 11.04 2.72
CA ILE A 188 -27.87 11.09 4.13
C ILE A 188 -27.00 10.19 5.01
N VAL A 189 -26.79 8.93 4.63
CA VAL A 189 -25.97 7.97 5.41
C VAL A 189 -24.50 8.41 5.45
N LYS A 190 -23.95 8.99 4.37
CA LYS A 190 -22.58 9.54 4.37
C LYS A 190 -22.44 10.76 5.29
N ALA A 191 -23.44 11.64 5.32
CA ALA A 191 -23.46 12.78 6.26
C ALA A 191 -23.55 12.32 7.71
N TRP A 192 -24.40 11.32 8.00
CA TRP A 192 -24.54 10.68 9.31
C TRP A 192 -23.21 10.08 9.81
N MET A 193 -22.56 9.24 9.00
CA MET A 193 -21.27 8.62 9.38
C MET A 193 -20.14 9.63 9.52
N ASN A 194 -20.21 10.76 8.81
CA ASN A 194 -19.22 11.83 8.95
C ASN A 194 -19.34 12.59 10.27
N LEU A 195 -20.56 12.79 10.81
CA LEU A 195 -20.74 13.37 12.15
C LEU A 195 -20.09 12.53 13.25
N ILE A 196 -20.19 11.20 13.14
CA ILE A 196 -19.53 10.25 14.07
C ILE A 196 -17.99 10.40 14.00
N ARG A 197 -17.44 10.73 12.82
CA ARG A 197 -16.00 11.08 12.65
C ARG A 197 -15.65 12.50 13.12
N GLY A 198 -16.59 13.28 13.67
CA GLY A 198 -16.41 14.70 13.98
C GLY A 198 -16.32 15.62 12.74
N ILE A 199 -16.68 15.11 11.55
CA ILE A 199 -16.66 15.85 10.29
C ILE A 199 -18.06 16.41 10.02
N LYS A 200 -18.23 17.71 10.25
CA LYS A 200 -19.47 18.43 9.92
C LYS A 200 -19.81 18.26 8.42
N PRO A 201 -21.03 17.83 8.04
CA PRO A 201 -21.42 17.71 6.65
C PRO A 201 -21.49 19.08 5.95
N PRO A 202 -21.27 19.12 4.63
CA PRO A 202 -21.46 20.33 3.84
C PRO A 202 -22.96 20.70 3.77
N PRO A 203 -23.30 21.95 3.42
CA PRO A 203 -24.69 22.37 3.26
C PRO A 203 -25.44 21.51 2.23
N PHE A 204 -26.65 21.07 2.61
CA PHE A 204 -27.59 20.42 1.70
C PHE A 204 -28.20 21.44 0.74
N PHE A 205 -28.54 21.00 -0.47
CA PHE A 205 -29.07 21.88 -1.51
C PHE A 205 -30.59 22.01 -1.37
N GLU A 206 -31.08 23.17 -0.90
CA GLU A 206 -32.50 23.53 -0.98
C GLU A 206 -32.83 24.01 -2.41
N ALA A 207 -33.85 23.41 -3.04
CA ALA A 207 -34.26 23.74 -4.39
C ALA A 207 -35.03 25.07 -4.47
N THR A 208 -34.71 25.90 -5.46
CA THR A 208 -35.40 27.17 -5.74
C THR A 208 -36.55 27.03 -6.73
N ASP A 209 -37.42 28.04 -6.83
CA ASP A 209 -38.43 28.12 -7.88
C ASP A 209 -37.83 27.90 -9.29
N GLY A 210 -38.45 27.02 -10.08
CA GLY A 210 -38.02 26.68 -11.43
C GLY A 210 -36.98 25.56 -11.55
N PHE A 211 -36.32 25.15 -10.46
CA PHE A 211 -35.28 24.11 -10.46
C PHE A 211 -35.83 22.74 -10.91
N LEU A 212 -35.17 22.11 -11.90
CA LEU A 212 -35.51 20.81 -12.48
C LEU A 212 -36.98 20.71 -12.93
N GLU A 213 -37.52 21.79 -13.48
CA GLU A 213 -38.87 21.82 -14.07
C GLU A 213 -38.94 21.14 -15.45
N GLY A 214 -37.84 21.16 -16.22
CA GLY A 214 -37.77 20.61 -17.58
C GLY A 214 -38.56 21.38 -18.65
N ALA A 215 -38.24 21.08 -19.91
CA ALA A 215 -38.69 21.80 -21.10
C ALA A 215 -40.17 22.20 -21.16
N LYS A 216 -40.41 23.45 -21.60
CA LYS A 216 -41.75 24.03 -21.83
C LYS A 216 -42.34 23.56 -23.18
N MET A 217 -42.64 22.27 -23.29
CA MET A 217 -43.20 21.64 -24.50
C MET A 217 -44.73 21.74 -24.59
N LYS A 218 -45.31 21.65 -25.81
CA LYS A 218 -46.77 21.54 -25.95
C LYS A 218 -47.21 20.11 -25.62
N ARG A 219 -48.32 19.97 -24.90
CA ARG A 219 -48.83 18.65 -24.45
C ARG A 219 -49.00 17.61 -25.58
N LYS A 220 -49.33 18.04 -26.81
CA LYS A 220 -49.40 17.17 -28.01
C LYS A 220 -48.03 16.57 -28.41
N GLU A 221 -46.91 17.21 -28.08
CA GLU A 221 -45.55 16.70 -28.32
C GLU A 221 -45.10 15.72 -27.23
N LEU A 222 -45.61 15.86 -26.01
CA LEU A 222 -45.38 14.93 -24.90
C LEU A 222 -46.11 13.58 -25.09
N HIS A 223 -47.07 13.51 -26.01
CA HIS A 223 -47.69 12.26 -26.48
C HIS A 223 -46.89 11.52 -27.58
N LYS A 224 -45.85 12.14 -28.17
CA LYS A 224 -45.06 11.55 -29.28
C LYS A 224 -43.94 10.63 -28.77
N GLY A 225 -43.46 9.75 -29.67
CA GLY A 225 -42.29 8.88 -29.48
C GLY A 225 -42.68 7.54 -28.85
N LYS A 226 -42.99 6.52 -29.66
CA LYS A 226 -43.33 5.19 -29.12
C LYS A 226 -42.12 4.53 -28.46
N GLY A 227 -42.33 3.90 -27.31
CA GLY A 227 -41.28 3.19 -26.58
C GLY A 227 -40.28 4.09 -25.83
N VAL A 228 -40.62 5.37 -25.62
CA VAL A 228 -39.95 6.26 -24.65
C VAL A 228 -40.95 6.78 -23.63
N LEU A 229 -40.48 7.38 -22.52
CA LEU A 229 -41.38 8.01 -21.55
C LEU A 229 -42.24 9.09 -22.23
N ARG A 230 -43.56 8.92 -22.19
CA ARG A 230 -44.54 9.77 -22.88
C ARG A 230 -45.88 9.79 -22.15
N LEU A 231 -46.68 10.81 -22.43
CA LEU A 231 -48.09 10.81 -22.05
C LEU A 231 -48.86 9.79 -22.90
N MET A 232 -49.66 8.94 -22.25
CA MET A 232 -50.56 7.97 -22.90
C MET A 232 -52.02 8.34 -22.70
N THR A 233 -52.84 8.13 -23.73
CA THR A 233 -54.29 8.27 -23.68
C THR A 233 -54.94 7.23 -22.77
N LYS A 234 -56.19 7.47 -22.33
CA LYS A 234 -56.96 6.49 -21.54
C LYS A 234 -57.09 5.13 -22.28
N ARG A 235 -57.24 5.14 -23.61
CA ARG A 235 -57.33 3.94 -24.45
C ARG A 235 -56.03 3.12 -24.42
N GLU A 236 -54.89 3.76 -24.67
CA GLU A 236 -53.59 3.09 -24.68
C GLU A 236 -53.30 2.42 -23.33
N LYS A 237 -53.58 3.10 -22.20
CA LYS A 237 -53.39 2.54 -20.86
C LYS A 237 -54.25 1.30 -20.59
N ILE A 238 -55.48 1.26 -21.09
CA ILE A 238 -56.33 0.07 -20.97
C ILE A 238 -55.73 -1.07 -21.81
N GLN A 239 -55.19 -0.78 -23.00
CA GLN A 239 -54.53 -1.78 -23.85
C GLN A 239 -53.19 -2.28 -23.27
N VAL A 240 -52.41 -1.41 -22.60
CA VAL A 240 -51.23 -1.79 -21.81
C VAL A 240 -51.65 -2.77 -20.71
N LYS A 241 -52.66 -2.44 -19.89
CA LYS A 241 -53.18 -3.36 -18.85
C LYS A 241 -53.68 -4.68 -19.42
N MET A 242 -54.45 -4.68 -20.51
CA MET A 242 -54.90 -5.90 -21.19
C MET A 242 -53.75 -6.78 -21.69
N GLY A 243 -52.59 -6.20 -22.01
CA GLY A 243 -51.38 -6.92 -22.40
C GLY A 243 -50.77 -7.81 -21.31
N PHE A 244 -51.00 -7.49 -20.03
CA PHE A 244 -50.46 -8.24 -18.89
C PHE A 244 -51.41 -9.29 -18.32
N ILE A 245 -52.74 -9.12 -18.50
CA ILE A 245 -53.76 -10.03 -17.94
C ILE A 245 -53.45 -11.53 -18.22
N PRO A 246 -53.06 -11.95 -19.44
CA PRO A 246 -52.75 -13.36 -19.70
C PRO A 246 -51.54 -13.89 -18.92
N GLU A 247 -50.51 -13.06 -18.69
CA GLU A 247 -49.33 -13.45 -17.91
C GLU A 247 -49.61 -13.41 -16.41
N MET A 248 -50.38 -12.44 -15.90
CA MET A 248 -50.86 -12.42 -14.50
C MET A 248 -51.76 -13.62 -14.15
N ILE A 249 -52.65 -14.03 -15.06
CA ILE A 249 -53.51 -15.21 -14.86
C ILE A 249 -52.69 -16.51 -14.84
N ARG A 250 -51.60 -16.56 -15.62
CA ARG A 250 -50.69 -17.72 -15.72
C ARG A 250 -49.68 -17.81 -14.57
N HIS A 251 -49.19 -16.66 -14.10
CA HIS A 251 -48.13 -16.54 -13.10
C HIS A 251 -48.66 -15.80 -11.86
N LYS A 252 -49.60 -16.42 -11.15
CA LYS A 252 -50.33 -15.84 -10.01
C LYS A 252 -49.51 -15.70 -8.71
N LYS A 253 -48.27 -16.18 -8.69
CA LYS A 253 -47.36 -16.09 -7.55
C LYS A 253 -46.10 -15.35 -7.99
N GLU A 254 -45.69 -14.39 -7.17
CA GLU A 254 -44.38 -13.73 -7.28
C GLU A 254 -43.40 -14.39 -6.32
N GLU A 255 -42.14 -14.55 -6.75
CA GLU A 255 -41.04 -14.98 -5.89
C GLU A 255 -39.95 -13.90 -5.89
N ARG A 256 -39.76 -13.24 -4.74
CA ARG A 256 -38.74 -12.21 -4.54
C ARG A 256 -37.45 -12.90 -4.04
N ARG A 257 -36.35 -12.84 -4.80
CA ARG A 257 -35.09 -13.56 -4.54
C ARG A 257 -33.88 -12.69 -4.87
N THR A 258 -32.80 -12.83 -4.09
CA THR A 258 -31.52 -12.14 -4.33
C THR A 258 -30.51 -13.10 -4.99
N LEU A 259 -29.94 -12.67 -6.13
CA LEU A 259 -28.95 -13.41 -6.91
C LEU A 259 -27.58 -12.75 -6.80
N LEU A 260 -26.57 -13.47 -6.31
CA LEU A 260 -25.18 -13.05 -6.30
C LEU A 260 -24.48 -13.63 -7.54
N LEU A 261 -24.14 -12.76 -8.49
CA LEU A 261 -23.40 -13.12 -9.69
C LEU A 261 -21.89 -13.01 -9.42
N ALA A 262 -21.14 -14.07 -9.70
CA ALA A 262 -19.69 -14.06 -9.52
C ALA A 262 -19.04 -12.98 -10.40
N ARG A 263 -18.18 -12.15 -9.78
CA ARG A 263 -17.49 -11.04 -10.47
C ARG A 263 -16.77 -11.48 -11.74
N THR A 264 -16.11 -12.64 -11.70
CA THR A 264 -15.39 -13.26 -12.83
C THR A 264 -16.30 -13.64 -14.00
N LEU A 265 -17.55 -14.06 -13.75
CA LEU A 265 -18.54 -14.31 -14.79
C LEU A 265 -18.95 -13.02 -15.50
N VAL A 266 -19.21 -11.95 -14.74
CA VAL A 266 -19.62 -10.65 -15.28
C VAL A 266 -18.48 -9.98 -16.05
N GLU A 267 -17.25 -10.02 -15.52
CA GLU A 267 -16.06 -9.49 -16.19
C GLU A 267 -15.72 -10.27 -17.46
N LYS A 268 -15.82 -11.61 -17.45
CA LYS A 268 -15.65 -12.41 -18.67
C LYS A 268 -16.68 -12.04 -19.74
N LEU A 269 -17.98 -12.03 -19.38
CA LEU A 269 -19.05 -11.69 -20.32
C LEU A 269 -18.92 -10.26 -20.86
N GLN A 270 -18.44 -9.31 -20.05
CA GLN A 270 -18.16 -7.94 -20.49
C GLN A 270 -17.06 -7.92 -21.56
N ASN A 271 -15.95 -8.63 -21.34
CA ASN A 271 -14.82 -8.66 -22.26
C ASN A 271 -15.17 -9.41 -23.55
N ASP A 272 -15.86 -10.54 -23.45
CA ASP A 272 -16.37 -11.31 -24.59
C ASP A 272 -17.34 -10.44 -25.44
N MET A 273 -18.21 -9.64 -24.81
CA MET A 273 -19.11 -8.70 -25.51
C MET A 273 -18.37 -7.53 -26.16
N ASN A 274 -17.42 -6.90 -25.47
CA ASN A 274 -16.68 -5.75 -26.02
C ASN A 274 -15.87 -6.12 -27.26
N ARG A 275 -15.30 -7.33 -27.31
CA ARG A 275 -14.63 -7.85 -28.51
C ARG A 275 -15.60 -7.98 -29.70
N GLN A 276 -16.73 -8.66 -29.51
CA GLN A 276 -17.76 -8.79 -30.54
C GLN A 276 -18.38 -7.43 -30.95
N ALA A 277 -18.44 -6.45 -30.03
CA ALA A 277 -18.89 -5.10 -30.35
C ALA A 277 -17.90 -4.37 -31.27
N ALA A 278 -16.59 -4.46 -31.02
CA ALA A 278 -15.57 -3.87 -31.89
C ALA A 278 -15.58 -4.44 -33.31
N GLU A 279 -15.91 -5.74 -33.45
CA GLU A 279 -16.09 -6.42 -34.75
C GLU A 279 -17.37 -6.00 -35.50
N THR A 280 -18.33 -5.36 -34.83
CA THR A 280 -19.67 -5.07 -35.37
C THR A 280 -19.84 -3.59 -35.75
N LYS A 281 -19.94 -3.29 -37.06
CA LYS A 281 -20.11 -1.90 -37.55
C LYS A 281 -21.30 -1.15 -36.93
N ASP A 282 -22.40 -1.84 -36.65
CA ASP A 282 -23.60 -1.26 -36.03
C ASP A 282 -23.42 -0.88 -34.54
N ALA A 283 -22.33 -1.31 -33.89
CA ALA A 283 -22.06 -0.99 -32.48
C ALA A 283 -21.40 0.39 -32.27
N GLY A 284 -20.91 1.05 -33.33
CA GLY A 284 -20.49 2.46 -33.29
C GLY A 284 -19.42 2.82 -32.25
N GLY A 285 -18.51 1.89 -31.91
CA GLY A 285 -17.47 2.09 -30.89
C GLY A 285 -17.97 2.10 -29.44
N ILE A 286 -19.19 1.62 -29.18
CA ILE A 286 -19.84 1.71 -27.87
C ILE A 286 -19.31 0.62 -26.91
N ALA A 287 -18.65 1.05 -25.84
CA ALA A 287 -18.20 0.18 -24.75
C ALA A 287 -19.36 -0.33 -23.88
N ILE A 288 -19.42 -1.66 -23.70
CA ILE A 288 -20.36 -2.38 -22.84
C ILE A 288 -19.85 -2.40 -21.40
N THR A 289 -20.73 -2.08 -20.45
CA THR A 289 -20.40 -2.07 -19.02
C THR A 289 -20.95 -3.30 -18.29
N LYS A 290 -20.46 -3.57 -17.08
CA LYS A 290 -20.98 -4.61 -16.17
C LYS A 290 -22.49 -4.51 -15.93
N ASN A 291 -23.04 -3.28 -15.87
CA ASN A 291 -24.48 -3.06 -15.78
C ASN A 291 -25.21 -3.65 -17.00
N ASP A 292 -24.72 -3.35 -18.20
CA ASP A 292 -25.37 -3.77 -19.45
C ASP A 292 -25.32 -5.30 -19.62
N VAL A 293 -24.22 -5.93 -19.18
CA VAL A 293 -24.10 -7.39 -19.08
C VAL A 293 -25.16 -7.99 -18.13
N ILE A 294 -25.33 -7.41 -16.94
CA ILE A 294 -26.29 -7.91 -15.94
C ILE A 294 -27.74 -7.70 -16.42
N VAL A 295 -28.08 -6.51 -16.93
CA VAL A 295 -29.40 -6.22 -17.52
C VAL A 295 -29.69 -7.16 -18.69
N ALA A 296 -28.71 -7.37 -19.58
CA ALA A 296 -28.85 -8.31 -20.68
C ALA A 296 -29.07 -9.74 -20.21
N LEU A 297 -28.31 -10.21 -19.20
CA LEU A 297 -28.44 -11.56 -18.65
C LEU A 297 -29.83 -11.79 -18.02
N LEU A 298 -30.31 -10.86 -17.20
CA LEU A 298 -31.60 -10.98 -16.52
C LEU A 298 -32.79 -10.88 -17.51
N LEU A 299 -32.73 -9.94 -18.47
CA LEU A 299 -33.74 -9.83 -19.52
C LEU A 299 -33.72 -11.05 -20.47
N LYS A 300 -32.53 -11.62 -20.74
CA LYS A 300 -32.40 -12.85 -21.53
C LYS A 300 -33.00 -14.05 -20.80
N LEU A 301 -32.59 -14.30 -19.56
CA LEU A 301 -33.02 -15.44 -18.74
C LEU A 301 -34.55 -15.47 -18.60
N SER A 302 -35.16 -14.33 -18.23
CA SER A 302 -36.61 -14.18 -18.09
C SER A 302 -37.40 -14.47 -19.38
N ASN A 303 -36.77 -14.36 -20.56
CA ASN A 303 -37.41 -14.57 -21.87
C ASN A 303 -36.96 -15.84 -22.61
N LEU A 304 -36.12 -16.71 -22.01
CA LEU A 304 -35.67 -17.98 -22.64
C LEU A 304 -36.83 -18.93 -23.00
N HIS A 305 -37.98 -18.80 -22.35
CA HIS A 305 -39.18 -19.58 -22.65
C HIS A 305 -39.87 -19.16 -23.97
N ARG A 306 -39.57 -17.98 -24.53
CA ARG A 306 -40.25 -17.42 -25.71
C ARG A 306 -39.65 -17.95 -27.01
N LYS A 307 -40.40 -18.84 -27.69
CA LYS A 307 -40.01 -19.41 -28.99
C LYS A 307 -40.08 -18.41 -30.15
N SER A 308 -41.06 -17.50 -30.13
CA SER A 308 -41.23 -16.42 -31.10
C SER A 308 -40.82 -15.06 -30.50
N PRO A 309 -40.40 -14.08 -31.32
CA PRO A 309 -40.15 -12.72 -30.84
C PRO A 309 -41.43 -12.01 -30.40
N ARG A 310 -41.36 -11.27 -29.29
CA ARG A 310 -42.38 -10.30 -28.84
C ARG A 310 -41.67 -8.99 -28.50
N MET A 311 -42.29 -7.84 -28.79
CA MET A 311 -41.71 -6.55 -28.43
C MET A 311 -41.58 -6.43 -26.90
N VAL A 312 -40.42 -5.97 -26.44
CA VAL A 312 -40.18 -5.51 -25.07
C VAL A 312 -39.84 -4.04 -25.06
N THR A 313 -40.35 -3.32 -24.07
CA THR A 313 -39.86 -2.01 -23.64
C THR A 313 -39.02 -2.25 -22.38
N LEU A 314 -37.69 -2.25 -22.55
CA LEU A 314 -36.72 -2.22 -21.47
C LEU A 314 -36.62 -0.77 -20.96
N SER A 315 -36.69 -0.59 -19.64
CA SER A 315 -36.59 0.72 -19.00
C SER A 315 -35.74 0.69 -17.72
N ALA A 316 -35.09 1.82 -17.42
CA ALA A 316 -34.39 2.02 -16.15
C ALA A 316 -34.31 3.53 -15.79
N PRO A 317 -34.48 3.91 -14.52
CA PRO A 317 -34.23 5.28 -14.07
C PRO A 317 -32.73 5.59 -14.10
N VAL A 318 -32.40 6.85 -14.35
CA VAL A 318 -31.04 7.37 -14.50
C VAL A 318 -30.90 8.61 -13.63
N ASP A 319 -29.99 8.57 -12.65
CA ASP A 319 -29.67 9.71 -11.79
C ASP A 319 -29.15 10.90 -12.61
N ILE A 320 -29.71 12.09 -12.42
CA ILE A 320 -29.34 13.30 -13.18
C ILE A 320 -28.42 14.25 -12.42
N ARG A 321 -28.02 13.91 -11.18
CA ARG A 321 -27.00 14.66 -10.42
C ARG A 321 -25.71 14.78 -11.22
N GLY A 322 -25.29 16.01 -11.51
CA GLY A 322 -24.12 16.29 -12.36
C GLY A 322 -24.29 15.97 -13.84
N ARG A 323 -25.54 15.79 -14.32
CA ARG A 323 -25.90 15.57 -15.73
C ARG A 323 -26.91 16.59 -16.27
N HIS A 324 -27.49 17.41 -15.41
CA HIS A 324 -28.39 18.50 -15.76
C HIS A 324 -27.77 19.84 -15.34
N THR A 325 -27.95 20.88 -16.14
CA THR A 325 -27.42 22.23 -15.86
C THR A 325 -27.82 22.78 -14.49
N ASP A 326 -29.09 22.65 -14.10
CA ASP A 326 -29.61 23.06 -12.78
C ASP A 326 -29.01 22.32 -11.55
N LEU A 327 -28.37 21.14 -11.71
CA LEU A 327 -27.98 20.29 -10.57
C LEU A 327 -26.57 19.71 -10.77
N ALA A 328 -25.58 20.37 -10.17
CA ALA A 328 -24.17 20.02 -10.23
C ALA A 328 -23.83 18.78 -9.38
N LYS A 329 -22.74 18.08 -9.73
CA LYS A 329 -22.32 16.84 -9.04
C LYS A 329 -21.92 17.06 -7.57
N SER A 330 -21.53 18.28 -7.19
CA SER A 330 -21.13 18.65 -5.83
C SER A 330 -22.30 18.98 -4.89
N GLU A 331 -23.52 19.11 -5.42
CA GLU A 331 -24.67 19.59 -4.66
C GLU A 331 -25.34 18.44 -3.90
N HIS A 332 -25.51 18.63 -2.59
CA HIS A 332 -26.02 17.59 -1.69
C HIS A 332 -27.55 17.60 -1.71
N TYR A 333 -28.12 17.23 -2.86
CA TYR A 333 -29.57 17.16 -3.11
C TYR A 333 -30.12 15.74 -2.85
N ILE A 334 -30.98 15.62 -1.83
CA ILE A 334 -31.48 14.32 -1.34
C ILE A 334 -32.75 13.82 -2.04
N HIS A 335 -33.59 14.72 -2.57
CA HIS A 335 -34.89 14.36 -3.18
C HIS A 335 -34.73 13.70 -4.56
N ASN A 336 -35.82 13.31 -5.22
CA ASN A 336 -35.74 12.56 -6.47
C ASN A 336 -35.12 13.40 -7.61
N ALA A 337 -34.07 12.88 -8.24
CA ALA A 337 -33.42 13.45 -9.42
C ALA A 337 -33.23 12.38 -10.49
N LEU A 338 -34.32 11.97 -11.15
CA LEU A 338 -34.34 10.84 -12.09
C LEU A 338 -34.84 11.26 -13.49
N SER A 339 -34.09 10.85 -14.51
CA SER A 339 -34.53 10.68 -15.90
C SER A 339 -34.82 9.20 -16.16
N PHE A 340 -35.35 8.83 -17.32
CA PHE A 340 -35.71 7.46 -17.66
C PHE A 340 -35.12 7.04 -19.00
N SER A 341 -34.29 6.01 -18.96
CA SER A 341 -33.76 5.31 -20.14
C SER A 341 -34.75 4.27 -20.64
N THR A 342 -34.83 4.14 -21.97
CA THR A 342 -35.85 3.32 -22.64
C THR A 342 -35.31 2.72 -23.95
N ALA A 343 -35.38 1.40 -24.10
CA ALA A 343 -35.11 0.68 -25.35
C ALA A 343 -36.31 -0.19 -25.74
N ARG A 344 -36.70 -0.16 -27.02
CA ARG A 344 -37.85 -0.94 -27.51
C ARG A 344 -37.47 -1.79 -28.73
N PHE A 345 -37.37 -3.10 -28.52
CA PHE A 345 -36.85 -4.08 -29.49
C PHE A 345 -37.54 -5.47 -29.32
N PRO A 346 -37.44 -6.39 -30.28
CA PRO A 346 -38.04 -7.72 -30.18
C PRO A 346 -37.17 -8.71 -29.37
N ILE A 347 -37.70 -9.25 -28.27
CA ILE A 347 -37.01 -10.25 -27.43
C ILE A 347 -37.52 -11.68 -27.70
N SER A 348 -36.59 -12.64 -27.73
CA SER A 348 -36.86 -14.07 -27.86
C SER A 348 -35.75 -14.92 -27.23
N LYS A 349 -35.96 -16.24 -27.16
CA LYS A 349 -34.88 -17.19 -26.83
C LYS A 349 -33.68 -17.12 -27.82
N ASN A 350 -33.86 -16.58 -29.02
CA ASN A 350 -32.80 -16.48 -30.04
C ASN A 350 -32.05 -15.14 -30.04
N THR A 351 -32.63 -14.04 -29.51
CA THR A 351 -32.01 -12.69 -29.51
C THR A 351 -30.61 -12.70 -28.86
N PRO A 352 -29.52 -12.31 -29.53
CA PRO A 352 -28.17 -12.32 -28.96
C PRO A 352 -28.03 -11.53 -27.66
N LEU A 353 -27.17 -12.00 -26.75
CA LEU A 353 -26.96 -11.34 -25.45
C LEU A 353 -26.30 -9.95 -25.62
N LEU A 354 -25.39 -9.83 -26.58
CA LEU A 354 -24.75 -8.57 -26.96
C LEU A 354 -25.75 -7.52 -27.48
N GLU A 355 -26.72 -7.93 -28.31
CA GLU A 355 -27.74 -7.01 -28.85
C GLU A 355 -28.51 -6.33 -27.70
N ILE A 356 -28.89 -7.11 -26.68
CA ILE A 356 -29.59 -6.60 -25.50
C ILE A 356 -28.71 -5.62 -24.71
N ALA A 357 -27.41 -5.90 -24.57
CA ALA A 357 -26.46 -5.02 -23.89
C ALA A 357 -26.22 -3.71 -24.66
N ILE A 358 -26.12 -3.76 -25.99
CA ILE A 358 -26.04 -2.58 -26.87
C ILE A 358 -27.31 -1.72 -26.73
N GLN A 359 -28.50 -2.33 -26.74
CA GLN A 359 -29.77 -1.62 -26.56
C GLN A 359 -29.86 -0.94 -25.17
N SER A 360 -29.43 -1.62 -24.10
CA SER A 360 -29.30 -1.04 -22.75
C SER A 360 -28.39 0.21 -22.78
N ARG A 361 -27.17 0.06 -23.29
CA ARG A 361 -26.15 1.11 -23.33
C ARG A 361 -26.59 2.31 -24.16
N LEU A 362 -27.17 2.09 -25.33
CA LEU A 362 -27.74 3.14 -26.18
C LEU A 362 -28.88 3.91 -25.49
N ALA A 363 -29.76 3.21 -24.77
CA ALA A 363 -30.86 3.86 -24.04
C ALA A 363 -30.37 4.69 -22.86
N ILE A 364 -29.37 4.21 -22.11
CA ILE A 364 -28.75 4.95 -21.01
C ILE A 364 -28.07 6.21 -21.53
N ASN A 365 -27.24 6.09 -22.58
CA ASN A 365 -26.52 7.24 -23.14
C ASN A 365 -27.49 8.33 -23.62
N ARG A 366 -28.55 7.97 -24.35
CA ARG A 366 -29.60 8.92 -24.77
C ARG A 366 -30.33 9.58 -23.61
N ALA A 367 -30.60 8.85 -22.53
CA ALA A 367 -31.29 9.37 -21.34
C ALA A 367 -30.44 10.32 -20.49
N THR A 368 -29.12 10.33 -20.69
CA THR A 368 -28.19 11.30 -20.11
C THR A 368 -28.00 12.57 -20.94
N GLU A 369 -28.60 12.67 -22.13
CA GLU A 369 -28.63 13.91 -22.90
C GLU A 369 -29.54 14.95 -22.22
N GLN A 370 -29.06 16.20 -22.06
CA GLN A 370 -29.80 17.31 -21.44
C GLN A 370 -31.24 17.43 -21.98
N SER A 371 -31.43 17.39 -23.31
CA SER A 371 -32.73 17.42 -23.98
C SER A 371 -33.67 16.25 -23.63
N SER A 372 -33.11 15.08 -23.36
CA SER A 372 -33.87 13.89 -22.95
C SER A 372 -34.27 13.98 -21.48
N ILE A 373 -33.40 14.50 -20.60
CA ILE A 373 -33.72 14.79 -19.20
C ILE A 373 -34.82 15.86 -19.12
N ASP A 374 -34.65 16.96 -19.84
CA ASP A 374 -35.63 18.05 -19.97
C ASP A 374 -37.01 17.54 -20.39
N ARG A 375 -37.05 16.67 -21.41
CA ARG A 375 -38.29 16.03 -21.87
C ARG A 375 -38.86 15.10 -20.80
N SER A 376 -38.03 14.30 -20.13
CA SER A 376 -38.43 13.35 -19.10
C SER A 376 -39.16 14.07 -17.94
N LEU A 377 -38.51 15.10 -17.38
CA LEU A 377 -39.08 15.96 -16.34
C LEU A 377 -40.38 16.62 -16.80
N ALA A 378 -40.42 17.15 -18.04
CA ALA A 378 -41.63 17.74 -18.59
C ALA A 378 -42.80 16.75 -18.75
N VAL A 379 -42.53 15.48 -19.08
CA VAL A 379 -43.54 14.41 -19.09
C VAL A 379 -44.02 14.12 -17.67
N LEU A 380 -43.12 13.88 -16.71
CA LEU A 380 -43.46 13.56 -15.31
C LEU A 380 -44.34 14.64 -14.66
N ARG A 381 -43.98 15.92 -14.84
CA ARG A 381 -44.76 17.07 -14.38
C ARG A 381 -46.18 17.09 -14.95
N GLU A 382 -46.32 16.83 -16.25
CA GLU A 382 -47.64 16.74 -16.89
C GLU A 382 -48.38 15.44 -16.52
N MET A 383 -47.68 14.37 -16.15
CA MET A 383 -48.30 13.16 -15.60
C MET A 383 -48.96 13.45 -14.24
N VAL A 384 -48.21 14.06 -13.30
CA VAL A 384 -48.70 14.46 -11.97
C VAL A 384 -49.94 15.34 -12.07
N LYS A 385 -49.87 16.47 -12.80
CA LYS A 385 -51.01 17.39 -13.02
C LYS A 385 -52.25 16.72 -13.63
N SER A 386 -52.09 15.55 -14.26
CA SER A 386 -53.17 14.84 -14.95
C SER A 386 -53.71 13.62 -14.18
N GLY A 387 -53.22 13.36 -12.96
CA GLY A 387 -53.53 12.12 -12.23
C GLY A 387 -53.07 10.86 -12.98
N ILE A 388 -52.02 10.97 -13.80
CA ILE A 388 -51.48 9.89 -14.62
C ILE A 388 -50.40 9.16 -13.83
N SER A 389 -50.60 7.86 -13.60
CA SER A 389 -49.51 6.96 -13.21
C SER A 389 -48.44 6.91 -14.30
N GLU A 390 -47.18 6.99 -13.87
CA GLU A 390 -46.02 6.48 -14.61
C GLU A 390 -46.27 5.00 -14.95
N HIS A 391 -45.93 4.60 -16.19
CA HIS A 391 -45.63 3.24 -16.61
C HIS A 391 -45.06 3.26 -18.05
N ILE A 392 -43.76 2.96 -18.21
CA ILE A 392 -43.11 2.91 -19.53
C ILE A 392 -43.34 1.56 -20.25
N CYS A 393 -44.50 1.40 -20.89
CA CYS A 393 -44.75 0.27 -21.80
C CYS A 393 -45.74 0.62 -22.93
N GLU A 394 -45.47 0.19 -24.16
CA GLU A 394 -46.42 0.31 -25.27
C GLU A 394 -47.56 -0.74 -25.19
N PRO A 395 -48.74 -0.47 -25.78
CA PRO A 395 -49.89 -1.39 -25.78
C PRO A 395 -49.58 -2.83 -26.23
N PHE A 396 -49.97 -3.81 -25.39
CA PHE A 396 -49.79 -5.26 -25.59
C PHE A 396 -48.33 -5.79 -25.61
N GLU A 397 -47.34 -4.94 -25.40
CA GLU A 397 -45.91 -5.32 -25.37
C GLU A 397 -45.49 -5.86 -23.99
N ILE A 398 -44.24 -6.30 -23.85
CA ILE A 398 -43.64 -6.68 -22.57
C ILE A 398 -43.06 -5.42 -21.92
N SER A 399 -43.41 -5.15 -20.66
CA SER A 399 -42.69 -4.20 -19.80
C SER A 399 -41.54 -4.93 -19.12
N TYR A 400 -40.33 -4.39 -19.16
CA TYR A 400 -39.22 -4.86 -18.33
C TYR A 400 -38.50 -3.65 -17.71
N ALA A 401 -38.63 -3.49 -16.40
CA ALA A 401 -37.99 -2.41 -15.66
C ALA A 401 -36.77 -2.96 -14.91
N THR A 402 -35.71 -2.17 -14.83
CA THR A 402 -34.52 -2.46 -14.01
C THR A 402 -34.13 -1.23 -13.22
N THR A 403 -33.59 -1.42 -12.02
CA THR A 403 -33.02 -0.36 -11.18
C THR A 403 -31.58 -0.73 -10.85
N ASN A 404 -30.70 0.27 -10.72
CA ASN A 404 -29.32 0.05 -10.32
C ASN A 404 -28.94 1.09 -9.26
N TRP A 405 -28.62 0.61 -8.06
CA TRP A 405 -28.25 1.43 -6.91
C TRP A 405 -26.75 1.38 -6.59
N SER A 406 -25.96 0.58 -7.31
CA SER A 406 -24.54 0.30 -7.00
C SER A 406 -23.63 1.53 -6.97
N ALA A 407 -23.98 2.61 -7.70
CA ALA A 407 -23.23 3.85 -7.68
C ALA A 407 -23.42 4.67 -6.39
N ALA A 408 -24.61 4.60 -5.77
CA ALA A 408 -24.94 5.34 -4.56
C ALA A 408 -24.13 4.82 -3.35
N TRP A 409 -24.13 3.49 -3.20
CA TRP A 409 -23.59 2.75 -2.05
C TRP A 409 -22.07 2.53 -2.07
N THR A 410 -21.35 3.28 -2.90
CA THR A 410 -19.87 3.40 -2.85
C THR A 410 -19.43 4.15 -1.60
N ASP A 411 -18.21 3.89 -1.10
CA ASP A 411 -17.53 4.73 -0.10
C ASP A 411 -18.33 5.03 1.19
N ILE A 412 -19.12 4.05 1.68
CA ILE A 412 -19.72 4.08 3.02
C ILE A 412 -18.94 3.15 3.93
N ASP A 413 -18.56 3.68 5.09
CA ASP A 413 -17.86 2.97 6.16
C ASP A 413 -18.54 3.29 7.49
N PHE A 414 -18.94 2.25 8.21
CA PHE A 414 -19.63 2.27 9.50
C PHE A 414 -18.68 2.02 10.70
N SER A 415 -17.39 1.75 10.47
CA SER A 415 -16.42 1.49 11.56
C SER A 415 -16.25 2.62 12.59
N PRO A 416 -16.51 3.92 12.31
CA PRO A 416 -16.52 4.95 13.35
C PRO A 416 -17.57 4.71 14.45
N ALA A 417 -18.62 3.93 14.14
CA ALA A 417 -19.69 3.57 15.07
C ALA A 417 -19.45 2.20 15.74
N ARG A 418 -18.27 1.59 15.61
CA ARG A 418 -17.95 0.30 16.26
C ARG A 418 -18.01 0.45 17.78
N LYS A 419 -18.71 -0.46 18.44
CA LYS A 419 -18.77 -0.54 19.89
C LYS A 419 -17.41 -0.95 20.47
N SER A 420 -16.95 -0.21 21.50
CA SER A 420 -15.65 -0.46 22.11
C SER A 420 -15.69 -1.64 23.09
N ASP A 421 -14.60 -2.42 23.13
CA ASP A 421 -14.50 -3.63 23.96
C ASP A 421 -14.46 -3.38 25.49
N MET A 422 -14.50 -2.12 25.94
CA MET A 422 -14.39 -1.75 27.36
C MET A 422 -15.65 -2.03 28.21
N GLU A 423 -16.81 -2.32 27.61
CA GLU A 423 -18.05 -2.59 28.38
C GLU A 423 -18.13 -4.00 29.03
N ARG A 424 -17.01 -4.75 29.07
CA ARG A 424 -16.94 -6.03 29.81
C ARG A 424 -16.60 -5.91 31.30
N ASP A 425 -16.09 -4.77 31.77
CA ASP A 425 -15.74 -4.52 33.18
C ASP A 425 -16.50 -3.31 33.78
N SER A 426 -17.83 -3.39 33.82
CA SER A 426 -18.74 -2.31 34.27
C SER A 426 -18.81 -2.12 35.79
N ASN A 427 -17.67 -2.08 36.50
CA ASN A 427 -17.64 -2.10 37.97
C ASN A 427 -16.57 -1.19 38.64
N ALA A 428 -16.30 0.00 38.07
CA ALA A 428 -15.46 1.04 38.70
C ALA A 428 -16.05 2.46 38.53
N PRO A 429 -15.86 3.41 39.47
CA PRO A 429 -16.58 4.69 39.45
C PRO A 429 -15.95 5.74 38.52
N LYS A 430 -16.79 6.59 37.93
CA LYS A 430 -16.37 7.74 37.11
C LYS A 430 -15.98 8.95 37.97
N ALA A 431 -15.13 9.82 37.43
CA ALA A 431 -14.89 11.19 37.91
C ALA A 431 -15.10 12.18 36.74
N GLU A 432 -15.68 13.33 37.03
CA GLU A 432 -16.14 14.30 36.02
C GLU A 432 -15.05 15.32 35.63
N LEU A 433 -15.21 15.96 34.47
CA LEU A 433 -14.39 17.11 34.06
C LEU A 433 -15.29 18.22 33.48
N VAL A 434 -15.12 19.45 33.96
CA VAL A 434 -15.97 20.60 33.62
C VAL A 434 -15.27 21.53 32.61
N THR A 435 -16.03 22.07 31.66
CA THR A 435 -15.59 23.03 30.64
C THR A 435 -16.36 24.37 30.75
N PRO A 436 -15.73 25.49 30.34
CA PRO A 436 -16.46 26.71 29.98
C PRO A 436 -16.08 27.29 28.60
N GLU A 437 -16.99 28.07 28.01
CA GLU A 437 -16.96 28.57 26.61
C GLU A 437 -16.51 30.05 26.43
N PRO A 438 -16.30 30.54 25.19
CA PRO A 438 -15.55 31.78 24.91
C PRO A 438 -16.39 33.04 24.57
N THR A 439 -15.71 34.20 24.44
CA THR A 439 -16.28 35.48 23.94
C THR A 439 -15.34 36.20 22.93
N LEU A 440 -15.83 37.24 22.23
CA LEU A 440 -15.39 37.63 20.86
C LEU A 440 -14.78 39.06 20.70
N SER A 441 -14.20 39.31 19.51
CA SER A 441 -13.95 40.62 18.84
C SER A 441 -12.75 41.50 19.30
N PRO A 442 -12.26 42.50 18.51
CA PRO A 442 -12.39 42.81 17.06
C PRO A 442 -11.02 42.99 16.31
N VAL A 443 -11.01 43.68 15.15
CA VAL A 443 -9.91 43.83 14.13
C VAL A 443 -9.29 45.26 14.17
N TRP A 444 -8.00 45.56 13.87
CA TRP A 444 -7.43 45.94 12.54
C TRP A 444 -5.90 46.22 12.50
N LYS A 445 -5.24 45.77 11.41
CA LYS A 445 -4.00 46.28 10.71
C LYS A 445 -2.63 46.44 11.45
N VAL A 446 -1.57 46.84 10.70
CA VAL A 446 -0.15 46.41 10.88
C VAL A 446 0.89 47.50 10.48
N PRO A 447 2.02 47.68 11.21
CA PRO A 447 3.38 47.39 10.65
C PRO A 447 4.44 46.95 11.73
N ASN A 448 5.04 45.75 11.68
CA ASN A 448 6.47 45.48 11.37
C ASN A 448 7.39 45.29 12.61
N GLY A 449 8.22 44.23 12.60
CA GLY A 449 8.99 43.73 13.76
C GLY A 449 9.19 42.19 13.70
N VAL A 450 10.28 41.64 14.25
CA VAL A 450 10.83 40.31 13.89
C VAL A 450 11.53 39.58 15.08
N LEU A 451 11.32 38.24 15.21
CA LEU A 451 11.86 37.29 16.24
C LEU A 451 11.30 37.48 17.67
N GLN A 452 11.03 36.49 18.54
CA GLN A 452 10.91 35.01 18.45
C GLN A 452 9.91 34.56 19.59
N THR A 453 9.87 33.35 20.21
CA THR A 453 10.40 32.00 19.92
C THR A 453 9.31 31.11 19.31
N PRO A 454 8.21 30.71 20.01
CA PRO A 454 7.10 29.93 19.42
C PRO A 454 6.45 30.63 18.22
N HIS A 455 6.46 31.96 18.26
CA HIS A 455 6.01 32.86 17.21
C HIS A 455 6.70 32.62 15.85
N ARG A 456 7.96 32.15 15.81
CA ARG A 456 8.68 31.89 14.54
C ARG A 456 8.30 30.55 13.92
N GLN A 457 8.01 29.51 14.72
CA GLN A 457 7.47 28.24 14.22
C GLN A 457 6.08 28.43 13.57
N ARG A 458 5.24 29.28 14.16
CA ARG A 458 3.86 29.55 13.68
C ARG A 458 3.73 30.77 12.75
N LYS A 459 4.83 31.47 12.43
CA LYS A 459 4.89 32.71 11.61
C LYS A 459 3.96 33.85 12.09
N VAL A 460 3.85 34.08 13.40
CA VAL A 460 2.92 35.05 14.01
C VAL A 460 3.67 36.24 14.63
N LYS A 461 3.07 37.45 14.62
CA LYS A 461 3.62 38.63 15.32
C LYS A 461 3.35 38.60 16.83
N CYS A 462 4.33 39.09 17.58
CA CYS A 462 4.33 39.32 19.03
C CYS A 462 4.39 40.83 19.29
N ASP A 463 3.81 41.29 20.41
CA ASP A 463 3.72 42.70 20.81
C ASP A 463 4.82 43.15 21.80
N GLY A 464 5.59 42.22 22.37
CA GLY A 464 6.79 42.52 23.16
C GLY A 464 6.56 43.05 24.59
N GLN A 465 5.31 43.17 25.04
CA GLN A 465 4.97 43.52 26.44
C GLN A 465 5.63 42.56 27.44
N ARG A 466 6.33 43.11 28.44
CA ARG A 466 6.95 42.36 29.55
C ARG A 466 6.12 42.52 30.82
N PRO A 467 6.01 41.50 31.71
CA PRO A 467 6.76 40.24 31.69
C PRO A 467 6.17 39.14 30.78
N ILE A 468 4.94 39.30 30.27
CA ILE A 468 4.27 38.33 29.40
C ILE A 468 3.60 39.12 28.26
N CYS A 469 3.84 38.75 27.00
CA CYS A 469 3.25 39.47 25.87
C CYS A 469 1.74 39.27 25.80
N SER A 470 0.98 40.24 25.28
CA SER A 470 -0.48 40.22 25.28
C SER A 470 -1.06 38.98 24.58
N ARG A 471 -0.31 38.40 23.62
CA ARG A 471 -0.69 37.15 22.97
C ARG A 471 -0.48 35.92 23.86
N CYS A 472 0.64 35.83 24.56
CA CYS A 472 0.91 34.76 25.52
C CYS A 472 -0.05 34.79 26.72
N ILE A 473 -0.45 35.99 27.18
CA ILE A 473 -1.53 36.17 28.16
C ILE A 473 -2.83 35.55 27.63
N LYS A 474 -3.29 35.96 26.44
CA LYS A 474 -4.54 35.45 25.83
C LYS A 474 -4.50 33.97 25.45
N SER A 475 -3.33 33.35 25.31
CA SER A 475 -3.20 31.93 24.96
C SER A 475 -2.80 31.03 26.13
N GLY A 476 -2.68 31.56 27.35
CA GLY A 476 -2.23 30.79 28.53
C GLY A 476 -0.84 30.16 28.38
N GLN A 477 0.03 30.69 27.52
CA GLN A 477 1.35 30.09 27.24
C GLN A 477 2.48 30.85 27.94
N ARG A 478 3.45 30.09 28.48
CA ARG A 478 4.65 30.65 29.11
C ARG A 478 5.40 31.54 28.11
N CYS A 479 5.66 32.77 28.52
CA CYS A 479 6.43 33.75 27.76
C CYS A 479 7.83 33.84 28.37
N GLU A 480 8.86 33.86 27.54
CA GLU A 480 10.26 33.79 27.94
C GLU A 480 11.09 34.75 27.08
N TYR A 481 12.08 35.41 27.69
CA TYR A 481 12.80 36.54 27.11
C TYR A 481 14.32 36.36 27.27
N ASP A 482 15.03 36.21 26.16
CA ASP A 482 16.49 35.98 26.07
C ASP A 482 17.38 37.14 26.60
N THR A 483 16.81 38.14 27.27
CA THR A 483 17.46 39.40 27.70
C THR A 483 16.76 39.99 28.93
N ALA A 484 17.52 40.63 29.82
CA ALA A 484 16.95 41.39 30.94
C ALA A 484 16.10 42.60 30.46
N PRO A 485 15.17 43.14 31.26
CA PRO A 485 14.22 44.18 30.81
C PRO A 485 14.85 45.46 30.26
N THR A 486 16.09 45.78 30.67
CA THR A 486 16.84 47.00 30.30
C THR A 486 18.08 46.73 29.45
N GLU A 487 18.41 45.46 29.15
CA GLU A 487 19.64 45.08 28.45
C GLU A 487 19.39 44.93 26.94
N SER A 488 20.08 45.73 26.11
CA SER A 488 20.05 45.53 24.67
C SER A 488 20.81 44.26 24.29
N ARG A 489 20.36 43.55 23.24
CA ARG A 489 21.03 42.34 22.74
C ARG A 489 22.51 42.58 22.38
N THR A 490 22.84 43.79 21.92
CA THR A 490 24.23 44.19 21.62
C THR A 490 25.07 44.33 22.90
N ASN A 491 24.49 44.80 24.00
CA ASN A 491 25.18 44.92 25.29
C ASN A 491 25.36 43.54 25.95
N ALA A 492 24.35 42.68 25.90
CA ALA A 492 24.44 41.28 26.37
C ALA A 492 25.55 40.50 25.66
N LEU A 493 25.69 40.69 24.34
CA LEU A 493 26.77 40.09 23.55
C LEU A 493 28.15 40.69 23.91
N LYS A 494 28.25 42.02 24.07
CA LYS A 494 29.52 42.67 24.49
C LYS A 494 29.98 42.22 25.88
N ARG A 495 29.07 42.08 26.85
CA ARG A 495 29.40 41.55 28.18
C ARG A 495 29.92 40.12 28.08
N LYS A 496 29.22 39.25 27.35
CA LYS A 496 29.63 37.84 27.19
C LYS A 496 30.93 37.69 26.39
N GLN A 497 31.23 38.61 25.48
CA GLN A 497 32.53 38.70 24.81
C GLN A 497 33.64 39.06 25.80
N GLY A 498 33.48 40.10 26.62
CA GLY A 498 34.47 40.50 27.64
C GLY A 498 34.70 39.44 28.72
N GLU A 499 33.66 38.70 29.11
CA GLU A 499 33.75 37.54 30.01
C GLU A 499 34.64 36.43 29.41
N LEU A 500 34.47 36.12 28.12
CA LEU A 500 35.30 35.13 27.42
C LEU A 500 36.74 35.61 27.17
N GLU A 501 36.93 36.89 26.80
CA GLU A 501 38.26 37.50 26.64
C GLU A 501 39.04 37.50 27.96
N THR A 502 38.37 37.71 29.09
CA THR A 502 38.97 37.60 30.43
C THR A 502 39.37 36.17 30.77
N GLN A 503 38.50 35.18 30.52
CA GLN A 503 38.81 33.77 30.72
C GLN A 503 40.01 33.29 29.89
N VAL A 504 40.14 33.76 28.64
CA VAL A 504 41.31 33.46 27.79
C VAL A 504 42.59 34.06 28.38
N ALA A 505 42.56 35.29 28.90
CA ALA A 505 43.73 35.94 29.50
C ALA A 505 44.21 35.24 30.78
N ASP A 506 43.30 34.78 31.64
CA ASP A 506 43.67 34.05 32.87
C ASP A 506 44.20 32.64 32.57
N LEU A 507 43.63 31.94 31.57
CA LEU A 507 44.19 30.66 31.08
C LEU A 507 45.60 30.83 30.50
N GLN A 508 45.87 31.92 29.77
CA GLN A 508 47.21 32.22 29.25
C GLN A 508 48.23 32.49 30.38
N ARG A 509 47.82 33.16 31.46
CA ARG A 509 48.68 33.35 32.65
C ARG A 509 49.05 32.02 33.33
N LEU A 510 48.07 31.14 33.51
CA LEU A 510 48.30 29.82 34.12
C LEU A 510 49.32 29.01 33.29
N LEU A 511 49.18 29.00 31.97
CA LEU A 511 50.10 28.32 31.03
C LEU A 511 51.54 28.86 31.07
N THR A 512 51.76 30.13 31.39
CA THR A 512 53.12 30.70 31.49
C THR A 512 53.84 30.44 32.82
N SER A 513 53.17 29.83 33.81
CA SER A 513 53.72 29.64 35.17
C SER A 513 54.46 28.31 35.40
N SER A 514 54.51 27.41 34.40
CA SER A 514 54.92 26.01 34.60
C SER A 514 56.02 25.52 33.63
N VAL A 515 57.26 25.95 33.85
CA VAL A 515 58.48 25.29 33.34
C VAL A 515 59.47 25.12 34.50
N PRO A 516 60.14 23.96 34.70
CA PRO A 516 60.84 23.66 35.95
C PRO A 516 62.27 24.24 36.04
N ILE A 517 62.71 24.54 37.25
CA ILE A 517 64.11 24.86 37.58
C ILE A 517 64.90 23.54 37.77
N ASN A 518 66.13 23.49 37.25
CA ASN A 518 67.05 22.37 37.41
C ASN A 518 67.67 22.31 38.82
N THR A 519 67.79 21.11 39.39
CA THR A 519 69.04 20.58 40.00
C THR A 519 68.92 19.06 40.21
N ALA A 520 70.05 18.37 40.34
CA ALA A 520 70.13 16.95 40.69
C ALA A 520 70.55 16.76 42.16
N ASP A 521 70.22 15.62 42.78
CA ASP A 521 71.23 14.59 43.14
C ASP A 521 70.57 13.24 43.58
N SER A 522 71.37 12.18 43.61
CA SER A 522 71.31 10.94 44.40
C SER A 522 69.97 10.27 44.80
N GLY A 523 69.84 8.97 44.47
CA GLY A 523 69.44 7.95 45.45
C GLY A 523 68.05 7.29 45.35
N GLN A 524 68.05 6.01 44.96
CA GLN A 524 66.96 5.00 45.05
C GLN A 524 65.64 5.22 44.26
N PRO A 525 65.03 4.14 43.72
CA PRO A 525 63.80 4.24 42.92
C PRO A 525 62.52 4.06 43.74
N SER A 526 61.50 4.90 43.49
CA SER A 526 60.12 4.65 43.92
C SER A 526 59.15 4.85 42.74
N HIS A 527 58.18 3.94 42.60
CA HIS A 527 57.40 3.80 41.36
C HIS A 527 56.40 4.93 41.05
N ALA A 528 56.24 5.93 41.93
CA ALA A 528 55.18 6.93 41.84
C ALA A 528 55.42 8.03 40.78
N LEU A 529 56.67 8.39 40.48
CA LEU A 529 56.99 9.58 39.66
C LEU A 529 56.91 9.37 38.14
N SER A 530 56.85 8.12 37.66
CA SER A 530 56.69 7.82 36.23
C SER A 530 55.31 8.23 35.73
N SER A 531 54.24 7.79 36.42
CA SER A 531 52.86 8.00 35.98
C SER A 531 52.41 9.46 35.98
N TYR A 532 53.03 10.32 36.79
CA TYR A 532 52.70 11.75 36.81
C TYR A 532 53.40 12.53 35.68
N ARG A 533 54.62 12.12 35.30
CA ARG A 533 55.34 12.74 34.18
C ARG A 533 54.72 12.39 32.82
N SER A 534 54.25 11.17 32.60
CA SER A 534 53.56 10.82 31.34
C SER A 534 52.17 11.47 31.23
N ALA A 535 51.45 11.64 32.33
CA ALA A 535 50.17 12.36 32.35
C ALA A 535 50.33 13.86 32.03
N THR A 536 51.37 14.49 32.57
CA THR A 536 51.65 15.91 32.29
C THR A 536 52.24 16.13 30.90
N SER A 537 53.16 15.27 30.43
CA SER A 537 53.73 15.40 29.07
C SER A 537 52.67 15.19 28.00
N SER A 538 51.86 14.13 28.07
CA SER A 538 50.78 13.91 27.10
C SER A 538 49.73 15.03 27.11
N GLY A 539 49.50 15.71 28.25
CA GLY A 539 48.69 16.93 28.31
C GLY A 539 49.31 18.11 27.56
N THR A 540 50.61 18.39 27.78
CA THR A 540 51.31 19.49 27.10
C THR A 540 51.57 19.21 25.62
N ASP A 541 51.88 17.97 25.26
CA ASP A 541 52.12 17.54 23.87
C ASP A 541 50.82 17.67 23.07
N ARG A 542 49.68 17.23 23.63
CA ARG A 542 48.37 17.34 22.98
C ARG A 542 47.88 18.77 22.84
N LEU A 543 48.10 19.64 23.85
CA LEU A 543 47.86 21.08 23.70
C LEU A 543 48.79 21.70 22.65
N GLY A 544 50.07 21.31 22.61
CA GLY A 544 51.04 21.80 21.64
C GLY A 544 50.68 21.40 20.20
N GLN A 545 50.21 20.16 20.02
CA GLN A 545 49.72 19.63 18.75
C GLN A 545 48.48 20.39 18.28
N GLN A 546 47.46 20.54 19.13
CA GLN A 546 46.27 21.35 18.83
C GLN A 546 46.62 22.82 18.51
N LEU A 547 47.59 23.42 19.23
CA LEU A 547 48.03 24.79 18.96
C LEU A 547 48.75 24.89 17.60
N SER A 548 49.47 23.85 17.19
CA SER A 548 50.11 23.76 15.87
C SER A 548 49.09 23.63 14.76
N GLU A 549 48.10 22.74 14.91
CA GLU A 549 46.99 22.54 13.97
C GLU A 549 46.18 23.83 13.77
N HIS A 550 45.84 24.53 14.86
CA HIS A 550 45.17 25.83 14.79
C HIS A 550 46.04 26.89 14.10
N ARG A 551 47.37 26.84 14.27
CA ARG A 551 48.31 27.76 13.62
C ARG A 551 48.44 27.47 12.12
N GLU A 552 48.45 26.21 11.72
CA GLU A 552 48.41 25.81 10.30
C GLU A 552 47.08 26.16 9.66
N LEU A 553 45.94 25.93 10.32
CA LEU A 553 44.62 26.31 9.81
C LEU A 553 44.52 27.83 9.57
N VAL A 554 45.04 28.65 10.49
CA VAL A 554 45.12 30.12 10.35
C VAL A 554 46.12 30.52 9.27
N HIS A 555 47.23 29.79 9.10
CA HIS A 555 48.17 30.03 8.01
C HIS A 555 47.56 29.68 6.64
N TYR A 556 46.78 28.61 6.55
CA TYR A 556 46.08 28.20 5.34
C TYR A 556 44.99 29.22 4.96
N LEU A 557 44.15 29.62 5.92
CA LEU A 557 43.14 30.67 5.74
C LEU A 557 43.73 32.03 5.31
N ARG A 558 44.97 32.36 5.71
CA ARG A 558 45.67 33.59 5.30
C ARG A 558 46.28 33.55 3.90
N ASN A 559 46.49 32.37 3.32
CA ASN A 559 47.13 32.20 2.01
C ASN A 559 46.16 31.69 0.92
N LEU A 560 44.90 31.42 1.27
CA LEU A 560 43.82 31.17 0.30
C LEU A 560 43.35 32.49 -0.34
N PRO A 561 42.81 32.45 -1.58
CA PRO A 561 42.04 33.56 -2.14
C PRO A 561 40.88 33.96 -1.21
N GLU A 562 40.52 35.24 -1.19
CA GLU A 562 39.55 35.79 -0.22
C GLU A 562 38.18 35.07 -0.31
N ASP A 563 37.70 34.78 -1.52
CA ASP A 563 36.48 34.02 -1.78
C ASP A 563 36.50 32.63 -1.12
N GLU A 564 37.62 31.92 -1.24
CA GLU A 564 37.81 30.55 -0.74
C GLU A 564 38.04 30.53 0.77
N SER A 565 38.76 31.52 1.31
CA SER A 565 38.95 31.66 2.77
C SER A 565 37.63 31.96 3.49
N ILE A 566 36.79 32.83 2.91
CA ILE A 566 35.45 33.15 3.41
C ILE A 566 34.54 31.92 3.36
N GLU A 567 34.57 31.13 2.29
CA GLU A 567 33.76 29.92 2.16
C GLU A 567 34.23 28.80 3.11
N LEU A 568 35.54 28.61 3.30
CA LEU A 568 36.08 27.69 4.30
C LEU A 568 35.69 28.10 5.73
N LEU A 569 35.79 29.39 6.05
CA LEU A 569 35.45 29.95 7.37
C LEU A 569 33.94 29.92 7.64
N ARG A 570 33.09 30.00 6.59
CA ARG A 570 31.64 29.72 6.68
C ARG A 570 31.34 28.24 6.96
N ARG A 571 32.12 27.32 6.41
CA ARG A 571 31.95 25.87 6.66
C ARG A 571 32.31 25.50 8.09
N ILE A 572 33.46 25.96 8.59
CA ILE A 572 33.89 25.77 9.98
C ILE A 572 32.81 26.28 10.96
N ARG A 573 32.26 27.48 10.70
CA ARG A 573 31.16 28.08 11.50
C ARG A 573 29.79 27.38 11.35
N ALA A 574 29.66 26.37 10.49
CA ALA A 574 28.41 25.64 10.25
C ALA A 574 28.40 24.23 10.85
N VAL A 575 29.52 23.75 11.43
CA VAL A 575 29.59 22.46 12.11
C VAL A 575 29.31 22.66 13.62
N PRO A 576 28.48 21.83 14.28
CA PRO A 576 28.18 22.00 15.71
C PRO A 576 29.33 21.62 16.65
N ASP A 577 30.23 20.75 16.21
CA ASP A 577 31.37 20.20 16.94
C ASP A 577 32.59 20.22 15.99
N ILE A 578 33.63 20.96 16.39
CA ILE A 578 34.86 21.12 15.59
C ILE A 578 35.86 20.00 15.91
N ASP A 579 35.91 19.52 17.15
CA ASP A 579 36.84 18.46 17.56
C ASP A 579 36.46 17.13 16.90
N GLY A 580 35.16 16.81 16.83
CA GLY A 580 34.67 15.65 16.07
C GLY A 580 34.93 15.73 14.56
N TYR A 581 35.03 16.93 13.99
CA TYR A 581 35.36 17.16 12.58
C TYR A 581 36.87 17.05 12.29
N LEU A 582 37.72 17.46 13.24
CA LEU A 582 39.17 17.30 13.14
C LEU A 582 39.61 15.85 13.40
N ALA A 583 38.99 15.17 14.37
CA ALA A 583 39.23 13.74 14.60
C ALA A 583 38.88 12.86 13.37
N SER A 584 37.86 13.24 12.58
CA SER A 584 37.56 12.56 11.31
C SER A 584 38.51 12.91 10.16
N ALA A 585 39.44 13.86 10.35
CA ALA A 585 40.54 14.13 9.41
C ALA A 585 41.79 13.31 9.77
N GLU A 586 42.13 13.21 11.06
CA GLU A 586 43.22 12.35 11.56
C GLU A 586 42.99 10.87 11.24
N GLY A 587 41.73 10.42 11.23
CA GLY A 587 41.31 9.05 10.89
C GLY A 587 41.51 8.64 9.42
N GLY A 588 42.72 8.75 8.89
CA GLY A 588 43.14 8.27 7.56
C GLY A 588 42.66 9.09 6.36
N ALA A 589 41.57 9.87 6.49
CA ALA A 589 40.97 10.62 5.39
C ALA A 589 41.85 11.78 4.86
N ALA A 590 42.76 12.33 5.68
CA ALA A 590 43.62 13.45 5.30
C ALA A 590 44.50 13.18 4.06
N HIS A 591 44.94 11.93 3.84
CA HIS A 591 45.83 11.59 2.73
C HIS A 591 45.14 11.33 1.37
N ALA A 592 43.80 11.43 1.30
CA ALA A 592 43.03 11.22 0.07
C ALA A 592 42.56 12.52 -0.62
N MET A 593 43.18 13.67 -0.32
CA MET A 593 42.84 14.98 -0.91
C MET A 593 43.30 15.15 -2.38
N LEU A 594 42.73 14.36 -3.30
CA LEU A 594 42.84 14.62 -4.74
C LEU A 594 42.37 16.06 -5.04
N ARG A 595 43.24 16.83 -5.71
CA ARG A 595 42.95 18.22 -6.06
C ARG A 595 41.97 18.27 -7.24
N PRO A 596 41.26 19.40 -7.46
CA PRO A 596 40.40 19.57 -8.63
C PRO A 596 41.14 19.54 -9.99
N SER A 597 42.47 19.63 -9.99
CA SER A 597 43.34 19.31 -11.13
C SER A 597 43.43 17.80 -11.37
N ASP A 598 43.67 17.05 -10.29
CA ASP A 598 44.04 15.64 -10.31
C ASP A 598 42.83 14.79 -10.68
N LEU A 599 41.63 15.14 -10.18
CA LEU A 599 40.37 14.53 -10.63
C LEU A 599 40.09 14.79 -12.13
N ARG A 600 40.50 15.93 -12.69
CA ARG A 600 40.38 16.20 -14.14
C ARG A 600 41.38 15.39 -14.95
N ALA A 601 42.63 15.29 -14.50
CA ALA A 601 43.65 14.43 -15.12
C ALA A 601 43.23 12.95 -15.08
N LEU A 602 42.85 12.44 -13.91
CA LEU A 602 42.36 11.07 -13.73
C LEU A 602 41.10 10.77 -14.55
N ARG A 603 40.19 11.74 -14.74
CA ARG A 603 39.03 11.57 -15.63
C ARG A 603 39.42 11.51 -17.11
N SER A 604 40.53 12.12 -17.52
CA SER A 604 41.04 12.03 -18.90
C SER A 604 41.79 10.72 -19.22
N THR A 605 42.22 9.97 -18.20
CA THR A 605 42.94 8.70 -18.33
C THR A 605 42.22 7.51 -17.68
N GLY A 606 40.99 7.72 -17.19
CA GLY A 606 40.26 6.78 -16.34
C GLY A 606 39.17 5.99 -17.07
N PRO A 607 38.50 5.05 -16.37
CA PRO A 607 37.34 4.35 -16.92
C PRO A 607 36.18 5.32 -17.18
N PRO A 608 35.31 5.04 -18.18
CA PRO A 608 34.13 5.85 -18.44
C PRO A 608 33.18 5.87 -17.24
N ALA A 609 32.63 7.06 -16.97
CA ALA A 609 31.59 7.32 -15.97
C ALA A 609 30.67 8.43 -16.50
N ASP A 610 29.37 8.33 -16.23
CA ASP A 610 28.34 9.21 -16.78
C ASP A 610 28.42 10.64 -16.21
N SER A 611 29.03 10.80 -15.02
CA SER A 611 29.18 12.10 -14.34
C SER A 611 30.53 12.24 -13.62
N GLY A 612 30.89 13.48 -13.25
CA GLY A 612 32.08 13.78 -12.45
C GLY A 612 31.96 13.32 -11.01
N ILE A 613 30.75 13.38 -10.43
CA ILE A 613 30.46 12.81 -9.11
C ILE A 613 30.48 11.28 -9.10
N GLU A 614 29.97 10.60 -10.14
CA GLU A 614 30.10 9.14 -10.24
C GLU A 614 31.58 8.73 -10.33
N PHE A 615 32.40 9.47 -11.09
CA PHE A 615 33.86 9.27 -11.11
C PHE A 615 34.52 9.52 -9.74
N GLU A 616 34.12 10.57 -9.00
CA GLU A 616 34.63 10.82 -7.64
C GLU A 616 34.26 9.67 -6.68
N LEU A 617 33.02 9.17 -6.75
CA LEU A 617 32.56 8.02 -5.95
C LEU A 617 33.33 6.74 -6.32
N MET A 618 33.52 6.47 -7.61
CA MET A 618 34.31 5.33 -8.12
C MET A 618 35.81 5.42 -7.80
N ALA A 619 36.34 6.62 -7.55
CA ALA A 619 37.73 6.82 -7.14
C ALA A 619 37.90 6.63 -5.63
N ARG A 620 37.03 7.28 -4.83
CA ARG A 620 37.13 7.35 -3.36
C ARG A 620 36.60 6.09 -2.66
N HIS A 621 35.50 5.51 -3.15
CA HIS A 621 34.74 4.46 -2.43
C HIS A 621 34.61 3.18 -3.28
N GLN A 622 35.75 2.66 -3.74
CA GLN A 622 35.87 1.60 -4.75
C GLN A 622 35.15 0.28 -4.40
N ALA A 623 34.97 -0.05 -3.11
CA ALA A 623 34.20 -1.21 -2.69
C ALA A 623 32.70 -1.08 -3.03
N VAL A 624 32.14 0.11 -2.81
CA VAL A 624 30.71 0.42 -3.01
C VAL A 624 30.45 0.71 -4.49
N TYR A 625 31.15 1.70 -5.04
CA TYR A 625 31.00 2.17 -6.42
C TYR A 625 32.06 1.52 -7.31
N LEU A 626 31.87 0.23 -7.58
CA LEU A 626 32.79 -0.55 -8.42
C LEU A 626 32.87 -0.03 -9.86
N LYS A 627 34.05 -0.17 -10.47
CA LYS A 627 34.36 0.31 -11.82
C LYS A 627 33.54 -0.43 -12.88
N ILE A 628 32.51 0.23 -13.41
CA ILE A 628 31.59 -0.33 -14.39
C ILE A 628 32.31 -0.45 -15.75
N LYS A 629 32.41 -1.67 -16.27
CA LYS A 629 32.78 -1.93 -17.67
C LYS A 629 31.51 -1.90 -18.54
N PRO A 630 31.52 -1.26 -19.73
CA PRO A 630 30.39 -1.33 -20.66
C PRO A 630 30.03 -2.78 -20.98
N VAL A 631 28.77 -3.15 -20.80
CA VAL A 631 28.28 -4.50 -21.11
C VAL A 631 27.88 -4.54 -22.59
N ASN A 632 28.36 -5.53 -23.33
CA ASN A 632 28.02 -5.69 -24.75
C ASN A 632 26.49 -5.94 -24.91
N PRO A 633 25.75 -5.14 -25.70
CA PRO A 633 24.31 -5.31 -25.88
C PRO A 633 23.91 -6.74 -26.31
N SER A 634 24.63 -7.32 -27.28
CA SER A 634 24.37 -8.70 -27.74
C SER A 634 24.54 -9.76 -26.65
N PHE A 635 25.36 -9.50 -25.64
CA PHE A 635 25.48 -10.39 -24.48
C PHE A 635 24.26 -10.27 -23.56
N LEU A 636 23.78 -9.03 -23.31
CA LEU A 636 22.55 -8.81 -22.54
C LEU A 636 21.32 -9.42 -23.23
N GLU A 637 21.18 -9.24 -24.55
CA GLU A 637 20.09 -9.84 -25.34
C GLU A 637 19.99 -11.36 -25.10
N ARG A 638 21.11 -12.09 -25.19
CA ARG A 638 21.17 -13.56 -24.92
C ARG A 638 20.90 -13.95 -23.47
N VAL A 639 21.14 -13.06 -22.50
CA VAL A 639 20.84 -13.31 -21.06
C VAL A 639 19.36 -13.06 -20.78
N VAL A 640 18.76 -12.08 -21.45
CA VAL A 640 17.39 -11.60 -21.30
C VAL A 640 16.35 -12.57 -21.86
N GLU A 641 16.64 -13.29 -22.95
CA GLU A 641 15.70 -14.21 -23.60
C GLU A 641 15.01 -15.17 -22.63
N ILE A 642 13.66 -15.20 -22.64
CA ILE A 642 12.84 -16.15 -21.89
C ILE A 642 12.51 -17.36 -22.80
N PRO A 643 13.07 -18.56 -22.54
CA PRO A 643 12.81 -19.76 -23.32
C PRO A 643 11.34 -20.18 -23.28
N ALA A 644 10.83 -20.66 -24.42
CA ALA A 644 9.45 -21.15 -24.55
C ALA A 644 9.23 -22.59 -24.05
N SER A 645 10.25 -23.24 -23.46
CA SER A 645 10.16 -24.62 -22.98
C SER A 645 10.88 -24.83 -21.64
N ALA A 646 10.35 -25.74 -20.82
CA ALA A 646 10.93 -26.15 -19.55
C ALA A 646 12.09 -27.16 -19.73
N SER A 647 13.08 -26.80 -20.54
CA SER A 647 14.23 -27.67 -20.84
C SER A 647 15.13 -27.85 -19.61
N ARG A 648 15.44 -29.11 -19.26
CA ARG A 648 16.39 -29.48 -18.19
C ARG A 648 17.83 -29.44 -18.69
N SER A 649 18.34 -28.25 -19.05
CA SER A 649 19.78 -27.99 -19.24
C SER A 649 20.05 -26.48 -19.23
N PRO A 650 20.93 -25.96 -18.35
CA PRO A 650 21.49 -24.63 -18.56
C PRO A 650 22.48 -24.67 -19.75
N PRO A 651 22.66 -23.56 -20.49
CA PRO A 651 23.85 -23.41 -21.32
C PRO A 651 25.11 -23.43 -20.45
N ARG A 652 26.25 -23.89 -21.01
CA ARG A 652 27.53 -23.92 -20.30
C ARG A 652 27.86 -22.54 -19.69
N PRO A 653 28.49 -22.49 -18.50
CA PRO A 653 28.70 -21.24 -17.78
C PRO A 653 29.55 -20.26 -18.59
N ALA A 654 29.00 -19.06 -18.85
CA ALA A 654 29.68 -17.98 -19.57
C ALA A 654 30.81 -17.30 -18.75
N ALA A 655 31.37 -17.98 -17.75
CA ALA A 655 32.42 -17.48 -16.89
C ALA A 655 33.71 -17.15 -17.66
N GLU A 656 34.04 -17.91 -18.70
CA GLU A 656 35.21 -17.68 -19.57
C GLU A 656 35.16 -16.30 -20.26
N ALA A 657 33.96 -15.83 -20.63
CA ALA A 657 33.75 -14.53 -21.28
C ALA A 657 33.97 -13.32 -20.34
N LEU A 658 33.91 -13.53 -19.02
CA LEU A 658 34.23 -12.50 -18.02
C LEU A 658 35.65 -12.66 -17.46
N SER A 659 36.16 -13.89 -17.35
CA SER A 659 37.51 -14.19 -16.85
C SER A 659 38.61 -13.57 -17.71
N SER A 660 38.48 -13.65 -19.04
CA SER A 660 39.42 -13.06 -20.01
C SER A 660 39.63 -11.55 -19.81
N GLY A 661 38.60 -10.84 -19.35
CA GLY A 661 38.63 -9.40 -19.11
C GLY A 661 39.13 -8.95 -17.74
N TYR A 662 39.47 -9.87 -16.82
CA TYR A 662 39.88 -9.54 -15.44
C TYR A 662 41.28 -10.05 -15.02
N SER A 663 41.90 -10.95 -15.78
CA SER A 663 43.29 -11.40 -15.52
C SER A 663 44.37 -10.48 -16.14
N TYR A 664 44.01 -9.71 -17.17
CA TYR A 664 44.96 -9.00 -18.05
C TYR A 664 45.49 -7.66 -17.50
N ALA A 665 45.98 -7.66 -16.25
CA ALA A 665 46.51 -6.46 -15.57
C ALA A 665 47.80 -6.68 -14.76
N MET A 666 48.32 -7.91 -14.65
CA MET A 666 49.43 -8.25 -13.73
C MET A 666 50.54 -9.16 -14.29
N SER A 667 50.55 -9.47 -15.60
CA SER A 667 51.43 -10.52 -16.17
C SER A 667 52.20 -10.15 -17.45
N ASN A 668 52.08 -8.91 -17.93
CA ASN A 668 52.37 -8.58 -19.33
C ASN A 668 53.82 -8.16 -19.68
N GLU A 669 54.77 -8.22 -18.73
CA GLU A 669 56.20 -7.93 -19.02
C GLU A 669 57.09 -9.20 -19.14
N GLU A 670 56.74 -10.31 -18.49
CA GLU A 670 57.54 -11.55 -18.56
C GLU A 670 57.16 -12.45 -19.75
N ASP A 671 55.87 -12.49 -20.13
CA ASP A 671 55.38 -13.51 -21.07
C ASP A 671 55.71 -13.19 -22.55
N GLU A 672 55.90 -11.91 -22.89
CA GLU A 672 56.44 -11.45 -24.18
C GLU A 672 57.86 -12.01 -24.44
N ARG A 673 58.68 -12.14 -23.40
CA ARG A 673 60.03 -12.73 -23.51
C ARG A 673 59.98 -14.23 -23.82
N ARG A 674 58.93 -14.94 -23.41
CA ARG A 674 58.79 -16.40 -23.62
C ARG A 674 58.18 -16.75 -24.97
N LYS A 675 57.21 -15.97 -25.46
CA LYS A 675 56.46 -16.30 -26.69
C LYS A 675 57.28 -16.26 -27.98
N ARG A 676 58.38 -15.50 -28.04
CA ARG A 676 59.30 -15.49 -29.20
C ARG A 676 60.07 -16.81 -29.42
N ALA A 677 60.10 -17.70 -28.43
CA ALA A 677 61.00 -18.86 -28.43
C ALA A 677 60.41 -20.17 -29.02
N ARG A 678 59.13 -20.21 -29.43
CA ARG A 678 58.46 -21.46 -29.86
C ARG A 678 57.63 -21.36 -31.15
N MET A 679 58.16 -20.72 -32.18
CA MET A 679 57.80 -21.07 -33.56
C MET A 679 58.61 -22.28 -34.04
N ARG A 680 58.01 -23.50 -34.05
CA ARG A 680 58.34 -24.60 -34.98
C ARG A 680 57.31 -25.75 -34.91
N SER A 681 56.82 -26.11 -36.09
CA SER A 681 55.86 -27.17 -36.46
C SER A 681 56.53 -28.57 -36.56
N PRO A 682 55.85 -29.69 -36.95
CA PRO A 682 54.49 -30.19 -36.60
C PRO A 682 54.35 -31.76 -36.51
N LEU A 683 53.09 -32.26 -36.49
CA LEU A 683 52.54 -33.52 -37.08
C LEU A 683 52.46 -34.87 -36.28
N HIS A 684 51.41 -35.64 -36.65
CA HIS A 684 51.16 -37.10 -36.54
C HIS A 684 50.76 -37.75 -35.18
N VAL A 685 49.98 -38.86 -35.09
CA VAL A 685 48.82 -39.37 -35.90
C VAL A 685 48.07 -40.56 -35.20
N SER A 686 46.72 -40.57 -35.25
CA SER A 686 45.71 -41.68 -35.26
C SER A 686 45.64 -42.87 -34.26
N ASN A 687 44.40 -43.45 -34.19
CA ASN A 687 43.99 -44.86 -33.88
C ASN A 687 43.89 -45.33 -32.39
N VAL A 688 43.01 -46.28 -31.98
CA VAL A 688 42.01 -47.16 -32.67
C VAL A 688 40.77 -47.51 -31.77
N ALA A 689 39.75 -48.21 -32.31
CA ALA A 689 38.47 -48.64 -31.65
C ALA A 689 38.60 -49.74 -30.55
N GLY A 690 37.62 -49.93 -29.63
CA GLY A 690 36.44 -50.84 -29.75
C GLY A 690 36.05 -51.46 -28.38
N THR A 691 35.03 -52.33 -28.15
CA THR A 691 33.87 -52.84 -28.94
C THR A 691 32.90 -53.70 -28.07
N SER A 692 31.58 -53.42 -28.09
CA SER A 692 30.39 -54.33 -27.96
C SER A 692 30.31 -55.56 -27.01
N SER A 693 29.23 -55.68 -26.21
CA SER A 693 28.42 -56.93 -26.07
C SER A 693 27.03 -56.72 -25.38
N ALA A 694 26.10 -57.68 -25.52
CA ALA A 694 24.70 -57.65 -25.02
C ALA A 694 24.13 -59.10 -24.78
N PRO A 695 22.82 -59.41 -24.88
CA PRO A 695 21.87 -59.50 -23.74
C PRO A 695 21.14 -60.86 -23.61
N ASN A 696 20.18 -60.97 -22.68
CA ASN A 696 18.95 -61.81 -22.77
C ASN A 696 17.99 -61.48 -21.59
N LEU A 697 16.77 -62.03 -21.42
CA LEU A 697 15.55 -62.12 -22.27
C LEU A 697 14.65 -63.29 -21.79
N ALA A 698 13.46 -63.03 -21.21
CA ALA A 698 12.38 -64.00 -21.02
C ALA A 698 11.02 -63.31 -20.73
N THR A 699 9.89 -64.01 -20.91
CA THR A 699 8.53 -63.42 -20.96
C THR A 699 7.43 -64.31 -20.36
N SER A 700 6.36 -63.73 -19.77
CA SER A 700 4.97 -64.26 -19.82
C SER A 700 3.91 -63.35 -19.15
N ARG A 701 2.62 -63.68 -19.38
CA ARG A 701 1.34 -63.06 -18.96
C ARG A 701 0.24 -64.16 -19.10
N PRO A 702 -1.03 -63.97 -18.69
CA PRO A 702 -1.58 -63.39 -17.45
C PRO A 702 -2.69 -64.29 -16.84
N SER A 703 -3.24 -63.95 -15.66
CA SER A 703 -4.66 -64.27 -15.31
C SER A 703 -5.13 -63.42 -14.10
N ALA A 704 -6.42 -63.48 -13.76
CA ALA A 704 -7.08 -62.62 -12.78
C ALA A 704 -7.70 -63.39 -11.59
N ASN A 705 -7.80 -62.74 -10.43
CA ASN A 705 -9.12 -62.48 -9.82
C ASN A 705 -9.06 -61.51 -8.62
N SER A 706 -10.24 -61.16 -8.11
CA SER A 706 -10.56 -60.03 -7.24
C SER A 706 -10.12 -60.14 -5.76
N SER A 707 -9.67 -59.01 -5.21
CA SER A 707 -10.08 -58.51 -3.88
C SER A 707 -9.59 -57.07 -3.68
N VAL A 708 -10.30 -56.28 -2.84
CA VAL A 708 -10.00 -54.85 -2.59
C VAL A 708 -9.47 -54.68 -1.17
N PRO A 709 -8.31 -54.02 -1.00
CA PRO A 709 -8.21 -53.06 0.11
C PRO A 709 -7.42 -51.77 -0.22
N ARG A 710 -7.99 -50.64 0.23
CA ARG A 710 -7.34 -49.37 0.64
C ARG A 710 -6.11 -48.87 -0.14
N LEU A 711 -6.34 -47.85 -0.98
CA LEU A 711 -5.28 -46.98 -1.53
C LEU A 711 -4.62 -46.11 -0.44
N ALA A 712 -3.52 -46.59 0.13
CA ALA A 712 -2.58 -45.73 0.86
C ALA A 712 -1.83 -44.82 -0.14
N ARG A 713 -1.92 -43.50 0.03
CA ARG A 713 -1.11 -42.54 -0.76
C ARG A 713 0.36 -42.68 -0.34
N LYS A 714 1.20 -43.20 -1.23
CA LYS A 714 2.65 -43.27 -1.01
C LYS A 714 3.25 -41.86 -0.93
N SER A 715 4.07 -41.62 0.09
CA SER A 715 4.91 -40.43 0.23
C SER A 715 5.91 -40.33 -0.94
N PRO A 716 6.34 -39.12 -1.34
CA PRO A 716 7.43 -38.96 -2.30
C PRO A 716 8.74 -39.53 -1.71
N SER A 717 9.50 -40.28 -2.52
CA SER A 717 10.80 -40.83 -2.11
C SER A 717 11.87 -39.73 -1.94
N PRO A 718 12.85 -39.90 -1.04
CA PRO A 718 13.85 -38.87 -0.77
C PRO A 718 14.72 -38.53 -1.99
N PRO A 719 15.26 -37.30 -2.08
CA PRO A 719 16.32 -36.93 -3.02
C PRO A 719 17.65 -37.65 -2.67
N PRO A 720 18.70 -37.55 -3.51
CA PRO A 720 20.01 -38.11 -3.20
C PRO A 720 20.58 -37.56 -1.88
N ARG A 721 21.37 -38.38 -1.17
CA ARG A 721 22.06 -37.97 0.06
C ARG A 721 23.07 -36.87 -0.23
N GLY A 722 22.71 -35.63 0.12
CA GLY A 722 23.65 -34.52 0.27
C GLY A 722 24.30 -34.49 1.65
N GLU A 723 25.28 -33.61 1.80
CA GLU A 723 25.67 -33.09 3.11
C GLU A 723 24.65 -32.02 3.52
N TYR A 724 24.35 -31.92 4.82
CA TYR A 724 23.50 -30.87 5.38
C TYR A 724 24.40 -29.78 6.01
N CYS A 725 23.92 -28.55 6.08
CA CYS A 725 24.66 -27.43 6.69
C CYS A 725 25.00 -27.63 8.18
N ASP A 726 24.27 -28.51 8.88
CA ASP A 726 24.52 -28.90 10.26
C ASP A 726 24.18 -30.39 10.45
N GLU A 727 25.10 -31.14 11.07
CA GLU A 727 24.95 -32.58 11.30
C GLU A 727 23.76 -32.95 12.19
N ARG A 728 23.24 -32.02 13.02
CA ARG A 728 22.02 -32.23 13.81
C ARG A 728 20.81 -32.56 12.94
N LEU A 729 20.75 -32.03 11.71
CA LEU A 729 19.66 -32.32 10.77
C LEU A 729 19.57 -33.80 10.36
N ARG A 730 20.61 -34.61 10.60
CA ARG A 730 20.54 -36.09 10.43
C ARG A 730 19.76 -36.81 11.53
N GLN A 731 19.40 -36.11 12.61
CA GLN A 731 18.66 -36.64 13.78
C GLN A 731 17.24 -36.06 13.88
N LEU A 732 16.80 -35.31 12.85
CA LEU A 732 15.49 -34.69 12.78
C LEU A 732 14.37 -35.75 12.84
N GLN A 733 13.35 -35.45 13.64
CA GLN A 733 12.06 -36.13 13.70
C GLN A 733 10.98 -35.05 13.59
N ILE A 734 10.52 -34.80 12.36
CA ILE A 734 9.68 -33.65 12.02
C ILE A 734 8.21 -33.86 12.42
N ASP A 735 7.76 -35.11 12.53
CA ASP A 735 6.39 -35.52 12.86
C ASP A 735 5.96 -35.18 14.30
N TYR A 736 6.92 -35.00 15.22
CA TYR A 736 6.68 -34.41 16.54
C TYR A 736 6.13 -32.97 16.44
N TRP A 737 6.60 -32.20 15.46
CA TRP A 737 6.36 -30.76 15.38
C TRP A 737 5.18 -30.38 14.47
N THR A 738 4.88 -31.21 13.47
CA THR A 738 3.87 -30.92 12.44
C THR A 738 3.05 -32.15 12.05
N ARG A 739 1.79 -31.94 11.65
CA ARG A 739 0.90 -33.00 11.13
C ARG A 739 0.99 -33.14 9.60
N VAL A 740 1.83 -32.33 8.93
CA VAL A 740 2.09 -32.44 7.49
C VAL A 740 2.94 -33.70 7.22
N PRO A 741 2.46 -34.66 6.40
CA PRO A 741 3.20 -35.90 6.16
C PRO A 741 4.34 -35.69 5.15
N LEU A 742 5.57 -35.61 5.66
CA LEU A 742 6.83 -35.63 4.89
C LEU A 742 7.87 -36.53 5.56
N ALA A 743 8.93 -36.88 4.84
CA ALA A 743 10.05 -37.65 5.37
C ALA A 743 11.14 -36.73 5.95
N ASP A 744 11.79 -37.16 7.02
CA ASP A 744 12.80 -36.36 7.74
C ASP A 744 13.96 -35.94 6.85
N GLU A 745 14.43 -36.79 5.93
CA GLU A 745 15.52 -36.42 5.02
C GLU A 745 15.12 -35.34 4.02
N PHE A 746 13.83 -35.23 3.70
CA PHE A 746 13.31 -34.13 2.87
C PHE A 746 13.15 -32.85 3.70
N ALA A 747 12.65 -32.97 4.94
CA ALA A 747 12.55 -31.83 5.86
C ALA A 747 13.94 -31.23 6.16
N ALA A 748 14.94 -32.08 6.43
CA ALA A 748 16.32 -31.70 6.65
C ALA A 748 16.95 -30.99 5.44
N ALA A 749 16.72 -31.49 4.21
CA ALA A 749 17.20 -30.85 2.99
C ALA A 749 16.57 -29.46 2.76
N VAL A 750 15.26 -29.33 3.00
CA VAL A 750 14.52 -28.06 2.92
C VAL A 750 15.03 -27.05 3.96
N LEU A 751 15.22 -27.49 5.21
CA LEU A 751 15.75 -26.65 6.29
C LEU A 751 17.19 -26.22 6.02
N SER A 752 18.05 -27.11 5.52
CA SER A 752 19.44 -26.77 5.15
C SER A 752 19.48 -25.62 4.14
N ALA A 753 18.75 -25.77 3.03
CA ALA A 753 18.70 -24.77 1.98
C ALA A 753 18.18 -23.40 2.47
N TYR A 754 17.23 -23.38 3.42
CA TYR A 754 16.77 -22.13 4.03
C TYR A 754 17.83 -21.50 4.96
N LEU A 755 18.49 -22.31 5.80
CA LEU A 755 19.53 -21.84 6.73
C LEU A 755 20.77 -21.30 6.01
N GLU A 756 21.11 -21.87 4.86
CA GLU A 756 22.24 -21.47 4.00
C GLU A 756 21.95 -20.23 3.15
N ASN A 757 20.67 -19.82 3.00
CA ASN A 757 20.26 -18.73 2.11
C ASN A 757 19.41 -17.68 2.84
N ASP A 758 18.08 -17.84 2.89
CA ASP A 758 17.16 -16.80 3.34
C ASP A 758 17.24 -16.49 4.85
N HIS A 759 17.64 -17.46 5.68
CA HIS A 759 17.88 -17.23 7.11
C HIS A 759 18.95 -16.17 7.37
N LEU A 760 19.99 -16.08 6.52
CA LEU A 760 21.06 -15.09 6.62
C LEU A 760 20.52 -13.65 6.62
N ILE A 761 19.42 -13.44 5.90
CA ILE A 761 18.84 -12.13 5.62
C ILE A 761 17.69 -11.82 6.58
N LEU A 762 16.89 -12.82 6.95
CA LEU A 762 15.79 -12.71 7.90
C LEU A 762 16.25 -12.67 9.36
N GLY A 763 17.12 -13.60 9.77
CA GLY A 763 17.67 -13.73 11.12
C GLY A 763 16.68 -13.78 12.30
N ALA A 764 15.37 -13.98 12.04
CA ALA A 764 14.26 -13.83 13.00
C ALA A 764 14.25 -14.84 14.17
N PHE A 765 15.23 -15.73 14.23
CA PHE A 765 15.50 -16.68 15.30
C PHE A 765 17.00 -17.00 15.30
N ASP A 766 17.53 -17.60 16.36
CA ASP A 766 18.91 -18.11 16.36
C ASP A 766 18.94 -19.55 15.84
N ALA A 767 19.64 -19.79 14.73
CA ALA A 767 19.69 -21.11 14.09
C ALA A 767 20.28 -22.22 14.97
N ASP A 768 21.26 -21.89 15.81
CA ASP A 768 21.94 -22.88 16.65
C ASP A 768 21.06 -23.32 17.83
N VAL A 769 20.36 -22.38 18.47
CA VAL A 769 19.34 -22.71 19.47
C VAL A 769 18.15 -23.42 18.84
N LEU A 770 17.69 -23.01 17.65
CA LEU A 770 16.58 -23.67 16.96
C LEU A 770 16.92 -25.13 16.63
N LEU A 771 18.10 -25.41 16.07
CA LEU A 771 18.51 -26.78 15.74
C LEU A 771 18.69 -27.68 16.97
N ASP A 772 19.20 -27.13 18.08
CA ASP A 772 19.27 -27.84 19.36
C ASP A 772 17.86 -28.13 19.93
N ASP A 773 16.94 -27.15 19.90
CA ASP A 773 15.57 -27.33 20.37
C ASP A 773 14.74 -28.29 19.49
N LEU A 774 14.85 -28.17 18.16
CA LEU A 774 14.12 -28.96 17.15
C LEU A 774 14.43 -30.44 17.25
N VAL A 775 15.70 -30.80 17.47
CA VAL A 775 16.18 -32.19 17.55
C VAL A 775 16.03 -32.78 18.96
N ASN A 776 16.10 -31.96 20.01
CA ASN A 776 15.93 -32.42 21.40
C ASN A 776 14.51 -32.22 21.97
N PHE A 777 13.52 -31.88 21.13
CA PHE A 777 12.12 -31.67 21.50
C PHE A 777 11.91 -30.62 22.62
N ARG A 778 12.68 -29.52 22.59
CA ARG A 778 12.64 -28.46 23.61
C ARG A 778 11.82 -27.25 23.15
N LEU A 779 11.11 -26.64 24.08
CA LEU A 779 10.19 -25.52 23.84
C LEU A 779 10.73 -24.16 24.34
N ARG A 780 12.04 -23.88 24.16
CA ARG A 780 12.63 -22.58 24.56
C ARG A 780 12.49 -21.55 23.45
N LEU A 781 12.66 -22.00 22.21
CA LEU A 781 12.48 -21.26 20.96
C LEU A 781 11.54 -21.99 20.00
N CYS A 782 11.61 -23.32 19.89
CA CYS A 782 10.71 -24.08 19.01
C CYS A 782 9.28 -24.16 19.56
N SER A 783 8.30 -23.96 18.68
CA SER A 783 6.89 -24.35 18.84
C SER A 783 6.37 -24.97 17.55
N SER A 784 5.27 -25.71 17.58
CA SER A 784 4.63 -26.21 16.35
C SER A 784 4.28 -25.09 15.37
N PHE A 785 3.87 -23.91 15.87
CA PHE A 785 3.62 -22.75 15.00
C PHE A 785 4.90 -22.25 14.35
N LEU A 786 5.99 -22.08 15.10
CA LEU A 786 7.27 -21.65 14.54
C LEU A 786 7.81 -22.65 13.50
N VAL A 787 7.72 -23.96 13.78
CA VAL A 787 8.21 -24.99 12.84
C VAL A 787 7.34 -25.04 11.58
N ASN A 788 6.01 -24.98 11.69
CA ASN A 788 5.14 -24.93 10.50
C ASN A 788 5.33 -23.64 9.68
N ALA A 789 5.53 -22.48 10.33
CA ALA A 789 5.82 -21.21 9.65
C ALA A 789 7.19 -21.22 8.94
N LEU A 790 8.22 -21.78 9.59
CA LEU A 790 9.54 -21.98 9.01
C LEU A 790 9.50 -22.95 7.83
N MET A 791 8.85 -24.10 7.99
CA MET A 791 8.73 -25.11 6.94
C MET A 791 7.93 -24.60 5.74
N LEU A 792 6.92 -23.73 5.94
CA LEU A 792 6.25 -23.02 4.86
C LEU A 792 7.24 -22.15 4.06
N ALA A 793 7.96 -21.25 4.72
CA ALA A 793 8.90 -20.33 4.06
C ALA A 793 10.05 -21.10 3.37
N ALA A 794 10.60 -22.10 4.04
CA ALA A 794 11.63 -22.97 3.49
C ALA A 794 11.13 -23.78 2.28
N CYS A 795 9.93 -24.38 2.36
CA CYS A 795 9.33 -25.07 1.20
C CYS A 795 9.07 -24.12 0.03
N GLN A 796 8.63 -22.87 0.27
CA GLN A 796 8.42 -21.89 -0.80
C GLN A 796 9.72 -21.62 -1.58
N ALA A 797 10.82 -21.30 -0.90
CA ALA A 797 12.13 -21.15 -1.52
C ALA A 797 12.56 -22.43 -2.27
N TYR A 798 12.39 -23.59 -1.63
CA TYR A 798 12.82 -24.89 -2.17
C TYR A 798 12.06 -25.33 -3.44
N ILE A 799 10.92 -24.73 -3.79
CA ILE A 799 10.20 -25.02 -5.06
C ILE A 799 11.08 -24.74 -6.30
N ALA A 800 12.04 -23.82 -6.21
CA ALA A 800 13.01 -23.56 -7.27
C ALA A 800 13.93 -24.76 -7.53
N ILE A 801 14.30 -25.49 -6.47
CA ILE A 801 15.20 -26.65 -6.47
C ILE A 801 14.41 -27.95 -6.74
N ASP A 802 13.34 -28.18 -5.97
CA ASP A 802 12.46 -29.34 -6.08
C ASP A 802 10.98 -28.96 -5.94
N ARG A 803 10.29 -28.98 -7.09
CA ARG A 803 8.85 -28.66 -7.20
C ARG A 803 7.94 -29.59 -6.37
N ARG A 804 8.45 -30.68 -5.79
CA ARG A 804 7.73 -31.51 -4.80
C ARG A 804 7.45 -30.77 -3.49
N ALA A 805 8.16 -29.67 -3.19
CA ALA A 805 7.86 -28.81 -2.07
C ALA A 805 6.55 -28.00 -2.24
N ALA A 806 6.06 -27.78 -3.47
CA ALA A 806 4.87 -26.96 -3.73
C ALA A 806 3.58 -27.45 -3.01
N PRO A 807 3.17 -28.74 -3.10
CA PRO A 807 2.02 -29.23 -2.34
C PRO A 807 2.27 -29.24 -0.82
N LEU A 808 3.53 -29.38 -0.36
CA LEU A 808 3.87 -29.33 1.07
C LEU A 808 3.72 -27.92 1.63
N ALA A 809 4.14 -26.88 0.91
CA ALA A 809 3.91 -25.49 1.28
C ALA A 809 2.40 -25.18 1.47
N VAL A 810 1.51 -25.74 0.63
CA VAL A 810 0.05 -25.59 0.79
C VAL A 810 -0.48 -26.30 2.05
N CYS A 811 0.17 -27.38 2.50
CA CYS A 811 -0.14 -28.04 3.77
C CYS A 811 0.38 -27.23 4.98
N PHE A 812 1.66 -26.84 4.96
CA PHE A 812 2.27 -26.03 6.02
C PHE A 812 1.57 -24.69 6.22
N PHE A 813 1.09 -24.06 5.14
CA PHE A 813 0.26 -22.85 5.21
C PHE A 813 -0.99 -23.06 6.07
N LYS A 814 -1.75 -24.15 5.82
CA LYS A 814 -3.00 -24.43 6.55
C LYS A 814 -2.77 -24.78 8.00
N GLU A 815 -1.67 -25.46 8.30
CA GLU A 815 -1.33 -25.81 9.67
C GLU A 815 -0.82 -24.58 10.46
N ALA A 816 0.04 -23.76 9.85
CA ALA A 816 0.45 -22.47 10.43
C ALA A 816 -0.75 -21.52 10.64
N GLU A 817 -1.71 -21.48 9.70
CA GLU A 817 -2.95 -20.70 9.85
C GLU A 817 -3.80 -21.21 11.03
N SER A 818 -3.94 -22.53 11.16
CA SER A 818 -4.70 -23.15 12.26
C SER A 818 -4.03 -22.95 13.62
N LEU A 819 -2.69 -22.92 13.67
CA LEU A 819 -1.93 -22.72 14.90
C LEU A 819 -1.90 -21.24 15.31
N TYR A 820 -1.71 -20.32 14.34
CA TYR A 820 -1.80 -18.88 14.58
C TYR A 820 -3.11 -18.49 15.28
N ARG A 821 -4.25 -19.00 14.81
CA ARG A 821 -5.57 -18.74 15.42
C ARG A 821 -5.69 -19.18 16.90
N GLY A 822 -4.85 -20.12 17.36
CA GLY A 822 -4.77 -20.52 18.77
C GLY A 822 -3.66 -19.83 19.57
N GLU A 823 -2.54 -19.49 18.93
CA GLU A 823 -1.33 -18.96 19.59
C GLU A 823 -1.22 -17.41 19.57
N ALA A 824 -1.98 -16.70 18.72
CA ALA A 824 -1.89 -15.24 18.51
C ALA A 824 -2.09 -14.39 19.78
N ALA A 825 -2.86 -14.88 20.76
CA ALA A 825 -3.11 -14.19 22.03
C ALA A 825 -1.99 -14.40 23.08
N VAL A 826 -0.99 -15.24 22.81
CA VAL A 826 0.07 -15.60 23.76
C VAL A 826 1.36 -14.87 23.41
N ASP A 827 1.72 -13.87 24.22
CA ASP A 827 2.95 -13.08 24.06
C ASP A 827 4.20 -13.93 24.33
N SER A 828 4.89 -14.34 23.27
CA SER A 828 6.14 -15.11 23.35
C SER A 828 7.10 -14.77 22.21
N ILE A 829 8.40 -15.02 22.41
CA ILE A 829 9.43 -14.76 21.39
C ILE A 829 9.26 -15.73 20.20
N SER A 830 8.91 -17.00 20.45
CA SER A 830 8.59 -17.97 19.40
C SER A 830 7.45 -17.48 18.51
N ASN A 831 6.44 -16.82 19.09
CA ASN A 831 5.26 -16.38 18.35
C ASN A 831 5.53 -15.11 17.53
N VAL A 832 6.35 -14.18 18.04
CA VAL A 832 6.89 -13.06 17.23
C VAL A 832 7.68 -13.60 16.04
N ALA A 833 8.58 -14.57 16.25
CA ALA A 833 9.34 -15.19 15.16
C ALA A 833 8.43 -15.92 14.15
N ALA A 834 7.46 -16.70 14.64
CA ALA A 834 6.52 -17.47 13.82
C ALA A 834 5.63 -16.56 12.98
N MET A 835 5.03 -15.51 13.56
CA MET A 835 4.23 -14.53 12.83
C MET A 835 5.09 -13.73 11.82
N THR A 836 6.35 -13.45 12.12
CA THR A 836 7.27 -12.81 11.17
C THR A 836 7.51 -13.70 9.94
N LEU A 837 7.85 -14.97 10.15
CA LEU A 837 8.06 -15.93 9.05
C LEU A 837 6.77 -16.22 8.28
N PHE A 838 5.65 -16.41 8.98
CA PHE A 838 4.37 -16.73 8.35
C PHE A 838 3.81 -15.53 7.59
N GLY A 839 3.92 -14.31 8.13
CA GLY A 839 3.56 -13.08 7.44
C GLY A 839 4.39 -12.87 6.17
N THR A 840 5.71 -13.04 6.28
CA THR A 840 6.62 -13.07 5.11
C THR A 840 6.14 -14.05 4.04
N ALA A 841 5.84 -15.28 4.44
CA ALA A 841 5.38 -16.34 3.53
C ALA A 841 3.99 -16.09 2.93
N CYS A 842 3.12 -15.32 3.60
CA CYS A 842 1.83 -14.90 3.06
C CYS A 842 2.00 -13.82 1.98
N GLU A 843 2.79 -12.78 2.23
CA GLU A 843 3.07 -11.70 1.28
C GLU A 843 3.64 -12.25 -0.05
N VAL A 844 4.67 -13.11 0.01
CA VAL A 844 5.30 -13.67 -1.19
C VAL A 844 4.40 -14.66 -1.95
N ALA A 845 3.36 -15.17 -1.28
CA ALA A 845 2.28 -15.97 -1.88
C ALA A 845 1.13 -15.13 -2.47
N GLY A 846 1.16 -13.79 -2.32
CA GLY A 846 0.08 -12.88 -2.74
C GLY A 846 -1.16 -12.95 -1.84
N ARG A 847 -0.96 -13.21 -0.54
CA ARG A 847 -2.00 -13.29 0.50
C ARG A 847 -1.93 -12.10 1.46
N ASP A 848 -1.71 -10.92 0.90
CA ASP A 848 -1.37 -9.67 1.58
C ASP A 848 -2.30 -9.29 2.74
N SER A 849 -3.59 -9.65 2.71
CA SER A 849 -4.50 -9.37 3.84
C SER A 849 -4.09 -10.10 5.12
N LEU A 850 -3.74 -11.39 5.01
CA LEU A 850 -3.24 -12.19 6.12
C LEU A 850 -1.75 -11.89 6.42
N GLY A 851 -0.96 -11.55 5.38
CA GLY A 851 0.43 -11.14 5.56
C GLY A 851 0.57 -9.86 6.39
N GLN A 852 -0.19 -8.81 6.04
CA GLN A 852 -0.24 -7.56 6.81
C GLN A 852 -0.81 -7.76 8.21
N GLU A 853 -1.83 -8.61 8.37
CA GLU A 853 -2.35 -8.97 9.70
C GLU A 853 -1.25 -9.61 10.57
N LEU A 854 -0.57 -10.65 10.06
CA LEU A 854 0.51 -11.35 10.77
C LEU A 854 1.69 -10.44 11.11
N LEU A 855 2.12 -9.58 10.19
CA LEU A 855 3.21 -8.63 10.42
C LEU A 855 2.82 -7.54 11.42
N SER A 856 1.55 -7.10 11.40
CA SER A 856 0.99 -6.19 12.41
C SER A 856 0.90 -6.86 13.79
N SER A 857 0.36 -8.07 13.89
CA SER A 857 0.30 -8.85 15.14
C SER A 857 1.70 -9.13 15.71
N SER A 858 2.66 -9.47 14.86
CA SER A 858 4.07 -9.65 15.22
C SER A 858 4.67 -8.36 15.80
N ARG A 859 4.45 -7.21 15.13
CA ARG A 859 4.89 -5.90 15.62
C ARG A 859 4.32 -5.58 17.00
N HIS A 860 3.00 -5.66 17.16
CA HIS A 860 2.34 -5.31 18.41
C HIS A 860 2.75 -6.25 19.56
N MET A 861 2.95 -7.54 19.30
CA MET A 861 3.47 -8.50 20.29
C MET A 861 4.91 -8.16 20.69
N ALA A 862 5.77 -7.82 19.73
CA ALA A 862 7.14 -7.40 20.00
C ALA A 862 7.21 -6.08 20.80
N GLU A 863 6.34 -5.11 20.50
CA GLU A 863 6.24 -3.83 21.23
C GLU A 863 5.65 -4.01 22.66
N ARG A 864 4.73 -4.97 22.88
CA ARG A 864 4.28 -5.38 24.23
C ARG A 864 5.40 -6.02 25.04
N LEU A 865 6.07 -7.02 24.47
CA LEU A 865 7.27 -7.67 25.04
C LEU A 865 8.45 -6.71 25.23
N GLY A 866 8.42 -5.54 24.58
CA GLY A 866 9.44 -4.49 24.66
C GLY A 866 10.69 -4.75 23.83
N LEU A 867 10.62 -5.67 22.86
CA LEU A 867 11.76 -6.08 22.03
C LEU A 867 12.30 -4.92 21.16
N PHE A 868 11.41 -4.03 20.72
CA PHE A 868 11.70 -2.77 20.03
C PHE A 868 10.52 -1.80 20.18
N GLY A 869 10.57 -0.62 19.55
CA GLY A 869 9.49 0.37 19.55
C GLY A 869 9.36 1.17 20.85
N ILE A 870 10.20 0.90 21.85
CA ILE A 870 10.20 1.52 23.17
C ILE A 870 11.48 2.36 23.39
N PRO A 871 11.45 3.43 24.22
CA PRO A 871 12.66 4.19 24.55
C PRO A 871 13.73 3.32 25.25
N PRO A 872 15.03 3.63 25.12
CA PRO A 872 16.10 2.92 25.83
C PRO A 872 15.98 2.92 27.36
N ASP A 873 15.28 3.91 27.92
CA ASP A 873 15.07 4.12 29.35
C ASP A 873 13.77 3.48 29.88
N ASP A 874 13.00 2.79 29.03
CA ASP A 874 11.80 2.05 29.44
C ASP A 874 12.17 0.92 30.42
N PRO A 875 11.44 0.74 31.54
CA PRO A 875 11.73 -0.31 32.53
C PRO A 875 11.87 -1.73 31.94
N ARG A 876 11.18 -2.04 30.83
CA ARG A 876 11.30 -3.33 30.13
C ARG A 876 12.65 -3.47 29.43
N ALA A 877 13.11 -2.43 28.73
CA ALA A 877 14.43 -2.38 28.10
C ALA A 877 15.55 -2.51 29.14
N VAL A 878 15.41 -1.85 30.30
CA VAL A 878 16.35 -1.96 31.41
C VAL A 878 16.33 -3.37 32.02
N ALA A 879 15.15 -3.99 32.18
CA ALA A 879 15.02 -5.33 32.76
C ALA A 879 15.69 -6.45 31.94
N PHE A 880 15.90 -6.27 30.63
CA PHE A 880 16.63 -7.24 29.81
C PHE A 880 18.08 -7.46 30.27
N ARG A 881 18.70 -6.48 30.92
CA ARG A 881 20.07 -6.58 31.46
C ARG A 881 20.22 -7.68 32.53
N ASN A 882 19.11 -8.09 33.15
CA ASN A 882 19.04 -9.10 34.20
C ASN A 882 18.56 -10.48 33.70
N LYS A 883 18.45 -10.67 32.38
CA LYS A 883 18.01 -11.95 31.78
C LYS A 883 19.20 -12.91 31.56
N PRO A 884 18.98 -14.24 31.53
CA PRO A 884 20.04 -15.20 31.21
C PRO A 884 20.63 -14.97 29.81
N PRO A 885 21.94 -15.22 29.58
CA PRO A 885 22.59 -15.01 28.28
C PRO A 885 21.92 -15.76 27.12
N GLU A 886 21.40 -16.97 27.35
CA GLU A 886 20.65 -17.73 26.34
C GLU A 886 19.34 -17.03 25.95
N TRP A 887 18.59 -16.50 26.92
CA TRP A 887 17.39 -15.71 26.66
C TRP A 887 17.72 -14.44 25.87
N ILE A 888 18.83 -13.77 26.21
CA ILE A 888 19.31 -12.59 25.46
C ILE A 888 19.69 -12.97 24.03
N LYS A 889 20.40 -14.09 23.80
CA LYS A 889 20.74 -14.62 22.47
C LYS A 889 19.49 -14.81 21.61
N ILE A 890 18.48 -15.51 22.15
CA ILE A 890 17.19 -15.77 21.48
C ILE A 890 16.44 -14.45 21.19
N ALA A 891 16.20 -13.64 22.23
CA ALA A 891 15.43 -12.40 22.13
C ALA A 891 16.07 -11.40 21.16
N SER A 892 17.40 -11.31 21.14
CA SER A 892 18.13 -10.40 20.25
C SER A 892 17.93 -10.76 18.78
N HIS A 893 17.98 -12.05 18.43
CA HIS A 893 17.76 -12.53 17.07
C HIS A 893 16.35 -12.16 16.57
N THR A 894 15.31 -12.52 17.34
CA THR A 894 13.93 -12.22 16.95
C THR A 894 13.65 -10.71 16.93
N ALA A 895 14.11 -9.96 17.93
CA ALA A 895 13.93 -8.50 17.97
C ALA A 895 14.54 -7.82 16.74
N TRP A 896 15.80 -8.13 16.42
CA TRP A 896 16.49 -7.53 15.28
C TRP A 896 16.00 -8.03 13.93
N GLY A 897 15.59 -9.30 13.82
CA GLY A 897 15.06 -9.87 12.56
C GLY A 897 13.69 -9.29 12.20
N THR A 898 12.75 -9.31 13.15
CA THR A 898 11.42 -8.72 12.98
C THR A 898 11.51 -7.20 12.72
N PHE A 899 12.35 -6.47 13.48
CA PHE A 899 12.61 -5.04 13.22
C PHE A 899 13.17 -4.79 11.81
N THR A 900 14.20 -5.54 11.41
CA THR A 900 14.86 -5.41 10.10
C THR A 900 13.87 -5.66 8.97
N PHE A 901 13.07 -6.73 9.07
CA PHE A 901 12.13 -7.12 8.05
C PHE A 901 10.96 -6.13 7.90
N ILE A 902 10.36 -5.68 9.01
CA ILE A 902 9.29 -4.67 8.97
C ILE A 902 9.82 -3.35 8.41
N THR A 903 11.05 -2.97 8.77
CA THR A 903 11.70 -1.75 8.24
C THR A 903 11.96 -1.86 6.73
N LEU A 904 12.39 -3.02 6.22
CA LEU A 904 12.49 -3.28 4.79
C LEU A 904 11.12 -3.14 4.09
N PHE A 905 10.06 -3.70 4.66
CA PHE A 905 8.72 -3.65 4.06
C PHE A 905 8.12 -2.23 4.05
N ASN A 906 8.39 -1.39 5.05
CA ASN A 906 7.95 0.02 5.10
C ASN A 906 8.32 0.84 3.84
N TYR A 907 9.42 0.51 3.14
CA TYR A 907 9.80 1.19 1.91
C TYR A 907 8.87 0.85 0.72
N PHE A 908 8.26 -0.33 0.73
CA PHE A 908 7.53 -0.90 -0.43
C PHE A 908 6.05 -1.19 -0.15
N PHE A 909 5.60 -1.12 1.09
CA PHE A 909 4.24 -1.42 1.53
C PHE A 909 3.68 -0.30 2.43
N PRO A 910 2.36 -0.17 2.59
CA PRO A 910 1.71 0.83 3.44
C PRO A 910 1.81 0.51 4.95
N ILE A 911 3.01 0.21 5.46
CA ILE A 911 3.28 -0.12 6.86
C ILE A 911 3.91 1.10 7.56
N GLU A 912 3.47 1.43 8.79
CA GLU A 912 4.07 2.51 9.59
C GLU A 912 5.54 2.24 9.96
N PRO A 913 6.39 3.27 10.10
CA PRO A 913 7.77 3.09 10.58
C PRO A 913 7.80 2.64 12.06
N ILE A 914 8.84 1.90 12.44
CA ILE A 914 9.13 1.60 13.86
C ILE A 914 9.93 2.77 14.44
N ARG A 915 9.49 3.31 15.58
CA ARG A 915 10.02 4.56 16.15
C ARG A 915 11.38 4.42 16.85
N TYR A 916 11.63 3.28 17.49
CA TYR A 916 12.88 2.99 18.20
C TYR A 916 13.36 1.57 17.83
N PRO A 917 14.65 1.39 17.50
CA PRO A 917 15.22 0.07 17.21
C PRO A 917 15.29 -0.80 18.48
N PRO A 918 15.62 -2.10 18.36
CA PRO A 918 15.83 -2.96 19.52
C PRO A 918 16.90 -2.42 20.46
N THR A 919 16.63 -2.48 21.76
CA THR A 919 17.58 -2.14 22.84
C THR A 919 18.47 -3.33 23.22
N LEU A 920 18.15 -4.52 22.71
CA LEU A 920 18.92 -5.75 22.82
C LEU A 920 20.17 -5.69 21.92
N PRO A 921 21.28 -6.36 22.29
CA PRO A 921 22.52 -6.31 21.51
C PRO A 921 22.33 -6.86 20.10
N VAL A 922 22.98 -6.26 19.10
CA VAL A 922 23.01 -6.81 17.74
C VAL A 922 23.65 -8.21 17.78
N PRO A 923 23.00 -9.26 17.23
CA PRO A 923 23.52 -10.62 17.31
C PRO A 923 24.93 -10.75 16.72
N GLY A 924 25.83 -11.41 17.45
CA GLY A 924 27.22 -11.63 17.01
C GLY A 924 28.18 -10.45 17.21
N GLU A 925 27.73 -9.31 17.74
CA GLU A 925 28.60 -8.18 18.05
C GLU A 925 29.19 -8.25 19.47
N LYS A 926 30.50 -7.98 19.60
CA LYS A 926 31.12 -7.76 20.92
C LYS A 926 30.76 -6.35 21.40
N PRO A 927 30.23 -6.16 22.62
CA PRO A 927 29.88 -4.84 23.14
C PRO A 927 31.12 -3.94 23.24
N SER A 928 31.00 -2.69 22.76
CA SER A 928 32.13 -1.80 22.46
C SER A 928 32.94 -1.34 23.68
N ASN A 929 32.33 -1.34 24.88
CA ASN A 929 32.92 -0.76 26.09
C ASN A 929 33.55 -1.82 27.00
N ALA A 930 34.34 -2.74 26.42
CA ALA A 930 35.00 -3.83 27.14
C ALA A 930 36.28 -3.42 27.92
N SER A 931 36.44 -2.14 28.25
CA SER A 931 37.57 -1.58 29.02
C SER A 931 37.43 -1.72 30.54
N SER A 932 36.46 -2.51 31.03
CA SER A 932 36.21 -2.72 32.47
C SER A 932 35.60 -4.09 32.78
N GLY A 933 36.42 -5.14 32.73
CA GLY A 933 36.23 -6.41 33.45
C GLY A 933 35.02 -7.31 33.14
N ALA A 934 34.06 -6.86 32.32
CA ALA A 934 32.82 -7.59 32.06
C ALA A 934 33.06 -8.85 31.22
N LEU A 935 32.48 -9.97 31.65
CA LEU A 935 32.43 -11.23 30.89
C LEU A 935 31.76 -11.02 29.53
N SER A 936 32.25 -11.73 28.51
CA SER A 936 31.58 -11.81 27.20
C SER A 936 30.18 -12.40 27.39
N LEU A 937 29.14 -11.61 27.09
CA LEU A 937 27.74 -12.06 27.09
C LEU A 937 27.48 -13.19 26.07
N TRP A 938 28.36 -13.33 25.07
CA TRP A 938 28.34 -14.45 24.13
C TRP A 938 29.26 -15.59 24.64
N PRO A 939 28.76 -16.83 24.77
CA PRO A 939 29.61 -18.01 24.92
C PRO A 939 30.45 -18.27 23.65
N PRO A 940 31.52 -19.08 23.72
CA PRO A 940 32.30 -19.45 22.53
C PRO A 940 31.43 -20.19 21.50
N GLN A 941 31.27 -19.59 20.32
CA GLN A 941 30.29 -20.04 19.31
C GLN A 941 30.79 -21.25 18.46
N PRO A 942 29.92 -22.23 18.17
CA PRO A 942 30.17 -23.33 17.21
C PRO A 942 30.37 -22.88 15.74
N PRO A 943 30.64 -23.80 14.78
CA PRO A 943 31.30 -23.47 13.51
C PRO A 943 30.41 -22.95 12.35
N LEU A 944 29.18 -22.48 12.58
CA LEU A 944 28.35 -21.80 11.57
C LEU A 944 28.87 -20.35 11.29
N ARG A 945 30.13 -20.24 10.85
CA ARG A 945 31.00 -19.05 10.97
C ARG A 945 30.61 -17.82 10.15
N HIS A 946 29.68 -17.92 9.22
CA HIS A 946 29.32 -16.84 8.29
C HIS A 946 27.96 -16.18 8.59
N THR A 947 27.03 -16.92 9.21
CA THR A 947 25.61 -16.50 9.35
C THR A 947 25.46 -15.22 10.17
N THR A 948 25.91 -15.24 11.42
CA THR A 948 25.74 -14.15 12.38
C THR A 948 26.46 -12.85 11.95
N LYS A 949 27.62 -12.95 11.29
CA LYS A 949 28.39 -11.79 10.83
C LYS A 949 27.60 -10.96 9.81
N TYR A 950 27.06 -11.64 8.80
CA TYR A 950 26.27 -11.02 7.75
C TYR A 950 24.99 -10.40 8.32
N PHE A 951 24.29 -11.13 9.19
CA PHE A 951 23.06 -10.62 9.82
C PHE A 951 23.32 -9.39 10.71
N SER A 952 24.39 -9.38 11.53
CA SER A 952 24.80 -8.20 12.32
C SER A 952 25.01 -6.95 11.45
N THR A 953 25.52 -7.16 10.24
CA THR A 953 25.81 -6.10 9.27
C THR A 953 24.52 -5.53 8.69
N LEU A 954 23.54 -6.37 8.35
CA LEU A 954 22.20 -5.93 7.94
C LEU A 954 21.47 -5.16 9.05
N CYS A 955 21.56 -5.59 10.31
CA CYS A 955 20.91 -4.93 11.44
C CYS A 955 21.31 -3.44 11.53
N ARG A 956 22.62 -3.16 11.38
CA ARG A 956 23.15 -1.79 11.34
C ARG A 956 22.62 -0.96 10.16
N LEU A 957 22.58 -1.55 8.95
CA LEU A 957 22.04 -0.88 7.76
C LEU A 957 20.57 -0.48 7.96
N TRP A 958 19.76 -1.40 8.50
CA TRP A 958 18.33 -1.16 8.68
C TRP A 958 17.99 -0.28 9.89
N ALA A 959 18.88 -0.14 10.89
CA ALA A 959 18.77 0.93 11.87
C ALA A 959 18.86 2.32 11.19
N ILE A 960 19.82 2.55 10.30
CA ILE A 960 19.90 3.79 9.49
C ILE A 960 18.68 3.91 8.57
N GLY A 961 18.25 2.80 7.97
CA GLY A 961 17.04 2.72 7.14
C GLY A 961 15.76 3.13 7.88
N ALA A 962 15.61 2.77 9.16
CA ALA A 962 14.47 3.16 10.00
C ALA A 962 14.47 4.66 10.32
N GLU A 963 15.63 5.26 10.58
CA GLU A 963 15.74 6.71 10.81
C GLU A 963 15.39 7.54 9.56
N ILE A 964 15.68 7.02 8.36
CA ILE A 964 15.23 7.62 7.10
C ILE A 964 13.71 7.43 6.94
N ALA A 965 13.20 6.21 7.15
CA ALA A 965 11.78 5.86 7.06
C ALA A 965 10.89 6.72 7.97
N LEU A 966 11.30 6.91 9.24
CA LEU A 966 10.59 7.73 10.23
C LEU A 966 10.49 9.22 9.83
N VAL A 967 11.42 9.71 9.00
CA VAL A 967 11.37 11.07 8.45
C VAL A 967 10.61 11.10 7.11
N TYR A 968 10.64 10.04 6.31
CA TYR A 968 10.06 9.99 4.97
C TYR A 968 8.57 9.60 4.97
N ARG A 969 8.13 8.75 5.91
CA ARG A 969 6.72 8.39 6.12
C ARG A 969 6.11 9.23 7.24
N ASN A 970 5.32 10.23 6.88
CA ASN A 970 4.45 10.99 7.79
C ASN A 970 3.24 11.56 7.04
N ASP A 971 2.18 11.96 7.77
CA ASP A 971 0.90 12.41 7.19
C ASP A 971 0.94 13.81 6.54
N SER A 972 2.13 14.30 6.24
CA SER A 972 2.35 15.61 5.64
C SER A 972 2.06 15.58 4.14
N LYS A 973 1.02 16.30 3.72
CA LYS A 973 0.72 16.56 2.29
C LYS A 973 1.77 17.42 1.57
N VAL A 974 2.80 17.91 2.27
CA VAL A 974 3.95 18.62 1.70
C VAL A 974 4.97 17.62 1.14
N PRO A 975 5.43 17.75 -0.14
CA PRO A 975 6.42 16.87 -0.74
C PRO A 975 7.71 16.73 0.07
N ILE A 976 8.29 15.52 0.07
CA ILE A 976 9.49 15.18 0.87
C ILE A 976 10.63 16.18 0.62
N ALA A 977 10.87 16.58 -0.63
CA ALA A 977 11.94 17.51 -1.00
C ALA A 977 11.75 18.96 -0.50
N GLU A 978 10.52 19.37 -0.16
CA GLU A 978 10.23 20.69 0.44
C GLU A 978 10.37 20.69 1.96
N ARG A 979 10.13 19.53 2.61
CA ARG A 979 10.10 19.40 4.08
C ARG A 979 11.36 18.75 4.69
N VAL A 980 12.16 18.03 3.91
CA VAL A 980 13.42 17.40 4.34
C VAL A 980 14.60 18.18 3.77
N SER A 981 15.49 18.68 4.63
CA SER A 981 16.66 19.43 4.17
C SER A 981 17.71 18.53 3.50
N LEU A 982 18.37 19.02 2.45
CA LEU A 982 19.47 18.32 1.79
C LEU A 982 20.61 17.95 2.76
N ALA A 983 20.82 18.73 3.82
CA ALA A 983 21.81 18.44 4.86
C ALA A 983 21.49 17.15 5.66
N PHE A 984 20.20 16.84 5.88
CA PHE A 984 19.79 15.55 6.46
C PHE A 984 20.08 14.40 5.49
N VAL A 985 19.71 14.56 4.23
CA VAL A 985 19.94 13.58 3.15
C VAL A 985 21.44 13.27 3.03
N GLU A 986 22.26 14.32 3.03
CA GLU A 986 23.72 14.23 2.99
C GLU A 986 24.32 13.55 4.23
N ALA A 987 23.83 13.88 5.44
CA ALA A 987 24.30 13.26 6.67
C ALA A 987 23.94 11.75 6.74
N LYS A 988 22.74 11.36 6.30
CA LYS A 988 22.35 9.93 6.23
C LYS A 988 23.14 9.19 5.16
N TYR A 989 23.34 9.77 3.98
CA TYR A 989 24.16 9.16 2.94
C TYR A 989 25.59 8.94 3.41
N ARG A 990 26.23 9.94 4.05
CA ARG A 990 27.56 9.73 4.66
C ARG A 990 27.55 8.62 5.70
N GLY A 991 26.62 8.62 6.66
CA GLY A 991 26.54 7.56 7.68
C GLY A 991 26.44 6.15 7.11
N MET A 992 25.84 5.98 5.92
CA MET A 992 25.84 4.72 5.19
C MET A 992 27.20 4.42 4.50
N MET A 993 27.91 5.43 3.98
CA MET A 993 29.27 5.27 3.44
C MET A 993 30.27 4.92 4.56
N ASP A 994 30.23 5.67 5.66
CA ASP A 994 31.03 5.50 6.87
C ASP A 994 30.82 4.10 7.49
N TRP A 995 29.61 3.51 7.32
CA TRP A 995 29.27 2.13 7.68
C TRP A 995 29.80 1.10 6.68
N MET A 996 29.75 1.35 5.37
CA MET A 996 30.34 0.46 4.34
C MET A 996 31.86 0.34 4.48
N GLU A 997 32.54 1.40 4.94
CA GLU A 997 33.99 1.40 5.18
C GLU A 997 34.39 0.64 6.45
N GLN A 998 33.43 0.27 7.31
CA GLN A 998 33.62 -0.60 8.48
C GLN A 998 33.35 -2.09 8.20
N LEU A 999 33.09 -2.46 6.94
CA LEU A 999 32.89 -3.86 6.57
C LEU A 999 34.18 -4.68 6.74
N LYS A 1000 34.01 -5.93 7.17
CA LYS A 1000 35.10 -6.91 7.30
C LYS A 1000 35.47 -7.47 5.92
N GLU A 1001 36.70 -7.95 5.79
CA GLU A 1001 37.25 -8.51 4.55
C GLU A 1001 36.36 -9.61 3.94
N ASP A 1002 35.67 -10.40 4.79
CA ASP A 1002 34.77 -11.47 4.37
C ASP A 1002 33.38 -11.00 3.89
N LEU A 1003 33.14 -9.67 3.83
CA LEU A 1003 31.95 -9.03 3.27
C LEU A 1003 32.28 -8.04 2.12
N VAL A 1004 33.49 -8.13 1.55
CA VAL A 1004 33.89 -7.34 0.38
C VAL A 1004 33.27 -7.91 -0.91
N ARG A 1005 32.67 -7.05 -1.74
CA ARG A 1005 32.07 -7.42 -3.04
C ARG A 1005 33.16 -7.64 -4.10
N ASP A 1006 33.35 -8.90 -4.51
CA ASP A 1006 34.41 -9.31 -5.45
C ASP A 1006 33.88 -10.09 -6.69
N GLY A 1007 34.80 -10.74 -7.40
CA GLY A 1007 34.53 -11.58 -8.58
C GLY A 1007 33.74 -12.87 -8.29
N ASN A 1008 33.74 -13.38 -7.05
CA ASN A 1008 33.14 -14.68 -6.70
C ASN A 1008 32.16 -14.63 -5.50
N CYS A 1009 31.89 -13.45 -4.96
CA CYS A 1009 31.16 -13.28 -3.70
C CYS A 1009 29.77 -13.97 -3.64
N PRO A 1010 29.39 -14.51 -2.47
CA PRO A 1010 28.09 -15.15 -2.25
C PRO A 1010 26.90 -14.23 -2.55
N LEU A 1011 25.75 -14.84 -2.87
CA LEU A 1011 24.51 -14.10 -3.16
C LEU A 1011 24.12 -13.13 -2.05
N HIS A 1012 24.28 -13.51 -0.77
CA HIS A 1012 23.97 -12.63 0.35
C HIS A 1012 24.82 -11.34 0.33
N VAL A 1013 26.10 -11.41 -0.03
CA VAL A 1013 26.95 -10.20 -0.18
C VAL A 1013 26.41 -9.29 -1.30
N LEU A 1014 25.97 -9.85 -2.43
CA LEU A 1014 25.33 -9.04 -3.49
C LEU A 1014 24.01 -8.39 -3.01
N ILE A 1015 23.22 -9.10 -2.19
CA ILE A 1015 21.96 -8.60 -1.63
C ILE A 1015 22.21 -7.44 -0.65
N LEU A 1016 23.26 -7.49 0.18
CA LEU A 1016 23.63 -6.39 1.08
C LEU A 1016 23.98 -5.09 0.33
N TYR A 1017 24.83 -5.17 -0.70
CA TYR A 1017 25.21 -4.01 -1.51
C TYR A 1017 24.01 -3.49 -2.33
N ALA A 1018 23.12 -4.39 -2.75
CA ALA A 1018 21.85 -4.02 -3.36
C ALA A 1018 20.91 -3.30 -2.39
N HIS A 1019 20.78 -3.76 -1.14
CA HIS A 1019 20.00 -3.09 -0.09
C HIS A 1019 20.54 -1.70 0.21
N PHE A 1020 21.87 -1.54 0.29
CA PHE A 1020 22.51 -0.23 0.38
C PHE A 1020 22.08 0.68 -0.78
N HIS A 1021 22.26 0.27 -2.05
CA HIS A 1021 21.91 1.14 -3.18
C HIS A 1021 20.40 1.36 -3.32
N VAL A 1022 19.56 0.43 -2.89
CA VAL A 1022 18.09 0.60 -2.77
C VAL A 1022 17.76 1.73 -1.79
N ILE A 1023 18.32 1.71 -0.57
CA ILE A 1023 18.09 2.76 0.43
C ILE A 1023 18.63 4.11 -0.09
N VAL A 1024 19.82 4.15 -0.69
CA VAL A 1024 20.36 5.38 -1.33
C VAL A 1024 19.44 5.88 -2.44
N SER A 1025 18.86 4.98 -3.25
CA SER A 1025 17.93 5.36 -4.33
C SER A 1025 16.65 5.97 -3.75
N CYS A 1026 16.03 5.34 -2.76
CA CYS A 1026 14.84 5.87 -2.09
C CYS A 1026 15.12 7.19 -1.32
N LEU A 1027 16.32 7.33 -0.75
CA LEU A 1027 16.77 8.54 -0.05
C LEU A 1027 16.86 9.75 -1.00
N PHE A 1028 17.44 9.58 -2.20
CA PHE A 1028 17.61 10.69 -3.16
C PHE A 1028 16.47 10.88 -4.18
N GLN A 1029 15.65 9.85 -4.43
CA GLN A 1029 14.58 9.88 -5.46
C GLN A 1029 13.68 11.15 -5.40
N PRO A 1030 13.18 11.61 -4.23
CA PRO A 1030 12.29 12.77 -4.17
C PRO A 1030 12.94 14.08 -4.64
N PHE A 1031 14.27 14.16 -4.58
CA PHE A 1031 15.05 15.36 -4.93
C PHE A 1031 15.49 15.38 -6.40
N THR A 1032 15.16 14.34 -7.18
CA THR A 1032 15.59 14.22 -8.60
C THR A 1032 14.88 15.19 -9.55
N GLN A 1033 13.68 15.66 -9.18
CA GLN A 1033 12.82 16.55 -9.99
C GLN A 1033 12.76 18.00 -9.45
N SER A 1034 13.28 18.25 -8.24
CA SER A 1034 13.19 19.57 -7.60
C SER A 1034 14.27 20.52 -8.13
N SER A 1035 13.88 21.70 -8.62
CA SER A 1035 14.81 22.71 -9.14
C SER A 1035 14.75 24.02 -8.33
N PRO A 1036 15.89 24.60 -7.91
CA PRO A 1036 17.24 24.05 -7.93
C PRO A 1036 17.56 23.25 -6.65
N ALA A 1037 17.52 21.92 -6.71
CA ALA A 1037 18.11 21.09 -5.64
C ALA A 1037 19.61 21.39 -5.51
N GLY A 1038 20.01 21.85 -4.33
CA GLY A 1038 21.39 22.27 -4.06
C GLY A 1038 22.42 21.17 -4.29
N ARG A 1039 23.69 21.57 -4.42
CA ARG A 1039 24.82 20.64 -4.46
C ARG A 1039 25.16 20.12 -3.05
N LEU A 1040 25.52 18.84 -2.97
CA LEU A 1040 26.05 18.18 -1.77
C LEU A 1040 27.48 18.67 -1.49
N ARG A 1041 27.74 19.06 -0.24
CA ARG A 1041 28.94 19.80 0.18
C ARG A 1041 30.17 18.92 0.47
N SER A 1042 29.97 17.62 0.68
CA SER A 1042 31.00 16.61 1.01
C SER A 1042 31.83 16.16 -0.20
N PHE A 1043 31.40 16.53 -1.40
CA PHE A 1043 31.99 16.13 -2.68
C PHE A 1043 32.65 17.33 -3.39
N ARG A 1044 33.76 17.05 -4.08
CA ARG A 1044 34.56 18.06 -4.78
C ARG A 1044 34.02 18.35 -6.18
N SER A 1045 33.48 17.34 -6.85
CA SER A 1045 32.89 17.44 -8.18
C SER A 1045 31.75 18.48 -8.23
N PRO A 1046 31.69 19.32 -9.28
CA PRO A 1046 30.73 20.42 -9.37
C PRO A 1046 29.29 19.95 -9.61
N ASP A 1047 29.11 18.73 -10.13
CA ASP A 1047 27.84 18.09 -10.47
C ASP A 1047 27.29 17.19 -9.36
N SER A 1048 27.70 17.39 -8.09
CA SER A 1048 27.26 16.63 -6.92
C SER A 1048 25.81 16.92 -6.46
N HIS A 1049 24.86 16.86 -7.40
CA HIS A 1049 23.43 17.01 -7.16
C HIS A 1049 22.74 15.66 -6.87
N PRO A 1050 21.59 15.66 -6.16
CA PRO A 1050 20.80 14.45 -5.89
C PRO A 1050 20.53 13.54 -7.11
N ARG A 1051 20.18 14.11 -8.27
CA ARG A 1051 19.93 13.33 -9.51
C ARG A 1051 21.14 12.51 -9.95
N ALA A 1052 22.36 13.00 -9.72
CA ALA A 1052 23.57 12.30 -10.16
C ALA A 1052 24.00 11.18 -9.19
N ILE A 1053 23.84 11.34 -7.87
CA ILE A 1053 24.06 10.25 -6.91
C ILE A 1053 22.99 9.16 -7.03
N TYR A 1054 21.74 9.55 -7.29
CA TYR A 1054 20.67 8.62 -7.64
C TYR A 1054 21.03 7.80 -8.88
N ALA A 1055 21.46 8.46 -9.97
CA ALA A 1055 21.89 7.78 -11.20
C ALA A 1055 23.06 6.81 -10.97
N ALA A 1056 24.09 7.21 -10.22
CA ALA A 1056 25.24 6.35 -9.88
C ALA A 1056 24.82 5.09 -9.10
N SER A 1057 23.87 5.20 -8.16
CA SER A 1057 23.34 4.04 -7.43
C SER A 1057 22.46 3.14 -8.32
N VAL A 1058 21.65 3.71 -9.22
CA VAL A 1058 20.90 2.96 -10.23
C VAL A 1058 21.86 2.21 -11.18
N ASN A 1059 22.98 2.82 -11.56
CA ASN A 1059 24.03 2.18 -12.34
C ASN A 1059 24.70 0.99 -11.62
N GLN A 1060 24.92 1.08 -10.30
CA GLN A 1060 25.38 -0.07 -9.51
C GLN A 1060 24.31 -1.17 -9.39
N LEU A 1061 23.02 -0.82 -9.21
CA LEU A 1061 21.91 -1.78 -9.18
C LEU A 1061 21.76 -2.56 -10.49
N LYS A 1062 21.92 -1.89 -11.65
CA LYS A 1062 21.97 -2.56 -12.97
C LYS A 1062 23.02 -3.68 -13.01
N GLN A 1063 24.21 -3.44 -12.45
CA GLN A 1063 25.31 -4.41 -12.40
C GLN A 1063 25.08 -5.52 -11.37
N LEU A 1064 24.59 -5.18 -10.18
CA LEU A 1064 24.25 -6.16 -9.13
C LEU A 1064 23.17 -7.15 -9.61
N MET A 1065 22.14 -6.66 -10.31
CA MET A 1065 21.10 -7.48 -10.91
C MET A 1065 21.67 -8.45 -11.96
N LEU A 1066 22.54 -7.97 -12.85
CA LEU A 1066 23.21 -8.79 -13.85
C LEU A 1066 24.10 -9.87 -13.20
N TRP A 1067 24.85 -9.53 -12.15
CA TRP A 1067 25.74 -10.50 -11.48
C TRP A 1067 24.94 -11.54 -10.69
N SER A 1068 23.83 -11.16 -10.06
CA SER A 1068 22.90 -12.08 -9.42
C SER A 1068 22.33 -13.09 -10.42
N ASN A 1069 21.83 -12.62 -11.57
CA ASN A 1069 21.28 -13.53 -12.59
C ASN A 1069 22.34 -14.40 -13.28
N LEU A 1070 23.58 -13.92 -13.46
CA LEU A 1070 24.65 -14.70 -14.10
C LEU A 1070 25.31 -15.74 -13.20
N ARG A 1071 25.41 -15.49 -11.88
CA ARG A 1071 26.14 -16.35 -10.93
C ARG A 1071 25.23 -17.26 -10.11
N HIS A 1072 24.07 -16.74 -9.68
CA HIS A 1072 23.25 -17.35 -8.61
C HIS A 1072 21.83 -17.69 -9.07
N ARG A 1073 21.61 -17.85 -10.39
CA ARG A 1073 20.29 -17.95 -11.02
C ARG A 1073 19.36 -19.00 -10.39
N GLU A 1074 19.90 -20.18 -10.09
CA GLU A 1074 19.14 -21.33 -9.59
C GLU A 1074 18.80 -21.20 -8.10
N ASN A 1075 19.53 -20.34 -7.38
CA ASN A 1075 19.36 -20.02 -5.94
C ASN A 1075 18.90 -18.57 -5.71
N MET A 1076 18.20 -17.94 -6.68
CA MET A 1076 17.73 -16.56 -6.58
C MET A 1076 16.76 -16.38 -5.40
N SER A 1077 17.22 -15.71 -4.34
CA SER A 1077 16.45 -15.38 -3.14
C SER A 1077 15.39 -14.30 -3.40
N ILE A 1078 14.27 -14.38 -2.68
CA ILE A 1078 13.22 -13.34 -2.64
C ILE A 1078 13.75 -11.96 -2.26
N PHE A 1079 14.82 -11.88 -1.47
CA PHE A 1079 15.42 -10.60 -1.06
C PHE A 1079 16.14 -9.86 -2.19
N THR A 1080 16.17 -10.41 -3.42
CA THR A 1080 16.46 -9.62 -4.62
C THR A 1080 15.30 -8.69 -5.05
N ASN A 1081 14.08 -8.88 -4.52
CA ASN A 1081 12.87 -8.14 -4.92
C ASN A 1081 12.96 -6.60 -4.87
N PRO A 1082 13.53 -5.98 -3.81
CA PRO A 1082 13.68 -4.51 -3.73
C PRO A 1082 14.42 -3.91 -4.92
N ILE A 1083 15.30 -4.68 -5.58
CA ILE A 1083 16.06 -4.25 -6.75
C ILE A 1083 15.13 -4.02 -7.95
N PHE A 1084 14.15 -4.90 -8.18
CA PHE A 1084 13.23 -4.74 -9.33
C PHE A 1084 12.34 -3.51 -9.15
N LEU A 1085 11.81 -3.30 -7.93
CA LEU A 1085 10.94 -2.17 -7.61
C LEU A 1085 11.66 -0.83 -7.84
N VAL A 1086 12.92 -0.71 -7.40
CA VAL A 1086 13.74 0.48 -7.65
C VAL A 1086 14.17 0.59 -9.12
N LEU A 1087 14.67 -0.49 -9.74
CA LEU A 1087 15.17 -0.44 -11.13
C LEU A 1087 14.05 -0.17 -12.13
N VAL A 1088 12.90 -0.85 -12.07
CA VAL A 1088 11.82 -0.64 -13.05
C VAL A 1088 11.30 0.79 -12.97
N SER A 1089 11.08 1.31 -11.75
CA SER A 1089 10.71 2.71 -11.54
C SER A 1089 11.76 3.68 -12.10
N ALA A 1090 13.05 3.45 -11.85
CA ALA A 1090 14.14 4.29 -12.35
C ALA A 1090 14.31 4.25 -13.89
N LEU A 1091 14.17 3.07 -14.50
CA LEU A 1091 14.34 2.85 -15.94
C LEU A 1091 13.16 3.46 -16.73
N LEU A 1092 11.93 3.31 -16.24
CA LEU A 1092 10.72 3.86 -16.88
C LEU A 1092 10.50 5.36 -16.60
N ALA A 1093 11.22 5.94 -15.63
CA ALA A 1093 11.27 7.38 -15.39
C ALA A 1093 12.38 8.10 -16.17
N SER A 1094 13.13 7.39 -17.03
CA SER A 1094 14.25 7.96 -17.81
C SER A 1094 13.82 8.59 -19.14
N ASP A 1095 14.62 9.54 -19.62
CA ASP A 1095 14.40 10.25 -20.88
C ASP A 1095 14.52 9.28 -22.10
N GLU A 1096 13.69 9.45 -23.14
CA GLU A 1096 13.59 8.52 -24.29
C GLU A 1096 14.93 8.10 -24.92
N ARG A 1097 15.88 9.05 -24.99
CA ARG A 1097 17.23 8.83 -25.54
C ARG A 1097 18.03 7.75 -24.79
N SER A 1098 17.71 7.49 -23.52
CA SER A 1098 18.30 6.43 -22.71
C SER A 1098 17.56 5.09 -22.83
N TRP A 1099 16.33 5.07 -23.34
CA TRP A 1099 15.48 3.87 -23.34
C TRP A 1099 16.11 2.69 -24.07
N SER A 1100 16.81 2.90 -25.19
CA SER A 1100 17.50 1.84 -25.93
C SER A 1100 18.46 1.02 -25.07
N SER A 1101 19.23 1.69 -24.19
CA SER A 1101 20.14 1.03 -23.24
C SER A 1101 19.41 0.49 -22.00
N HIS A 1102 18.36 1.17 -21.54
CA HIS A 1102 17.59 0.81 -20.36
C HIS A 1102 16.63 -0.37 -20.58
N ARG A 1103 16.14 -0.56 -21.81
CA ARG A 1103 15.26 -1.66 -22.23
C ARG A 1103 15.84 -3.03 -21.89
N LEU A 1104 17.13 -3.25 -22.15
CA LEU A 1104 17.79 -4.53 -21.85
C LEU A 1104 17.83 -4.82 -20.33
N TYR A 1105 18.00 -3.79 -19.50
CA TYR A 1105 17.94 -3.93 -18.04
C TYR A 1105 16.49 -4.07 -17.52
N PHE A 1106 15.51 -3.45 -18.16
CA PHE A 1106 14.09 -3.66 -17.87
C PHE A 1106 13.67 -5.11 -18.17
N LEU A 1107 14.00 -5.62 -19.37
CA LEU A 1107 13.70 -6.99 -19.76
C LEU A 1107 14.48 -8.02 -18.91
N LEU A 1108 15.70 -7.69 -18.44
CA LEU A 1108 16.41 -8.48 -17.43
C LEU A 1108 15.63 -8.56 -16.11
N CYS A 1109 15.00 -7.47 -15.67
CA CYS A 1109 14.12 -7.51 -14.49
C CYS A 1109 12.91 -8.41 -14.72
N ILE A 1110 12.23 -8.32 -15.89
CA ILE A 1110 11.11 -9.22 -16.26
C ILE A 1110 11.56 -10.69 -16.30
N ARG A 1111 12.76 -10.98 -16.82
CA ARG A 1111 13.39 -12.32 -16.78
C ARG A 1111 13.59 -12.79 -15.34
N CYS A 1112 14.17 -11.98 -14.47
CA CYS A 1112 14.36 -12.35 -13.06
C CYS A 1112 13.02 -12.55 -12.33
N CYS A 1113 11.98 -11.76 -12.63
CA CYS A 1113 10.62 -12.03 -12.16
C CYS A 1113 10.09 -13.37 -12.70
N ALA A 1114 10.42 -13.77 -13.93
CA ALA A 1114 10.03 -15.08 -14.48
C ALA A 1114 10.84 -16.27 -13.91
N ASP A 1115 12.04 -16.04 -13.37
CA ASP A 1115 12.78 -17.03 -12.57
C ASP A 1115 12.15 -17.14 -11.16
N LEU A 1116 11.94 -16.02 -10.46
CA LEU A 1116 11.35 -15.96 -9.11
C LEU A 1116 9.86 -16.31 -9.04
N TYR A 1117 9.11 -16.19 -10.13
CA TYR A 1117 7.73 -16.66 -10.23
C TYR A 1117 7.61 -18.19 -10.10
N VAL A 1118 8.72 -18.94 -10.21
CA VAL A 1118 8.69 -20.37 -9.91
C VAL A 1118 8.41 -20.61 -8.42
N PRO A 1119 9.22 -20.15 -7.45
CA PRO A 1119 8.87 -20.27 -6.03
C PRO A 1119 7.72 -19.36 -5.56
N TYR A 1120 7.62 -18.11 -6.05
CA TYR A 1120 6.77 -17.09 -5.43
C TYR A 1120 5.66 -16.54 -6.37
N PRO A 1121 4.36 -16.85 -6.13
CA PRO A 1121 3.23 -16.40 -6.95
C PRO A 1121 3.16 -14.89 -7.23
N ILE A 1122 3.60 -14.05 -6.27
CA ILE A 1122 3.54 -12.58 -6.34
C ILE A 1122 4.15 -12.00 -7.64
N PHE A 1123 5.15 -12.67 -8.24
CA PHE A 1123 5.80 -12.17 -9.45
C PHE A 1123 4.93 -12.18 -10.71
N SER A 1124 3.79 -12.90 -10.72
CA SER A 1124 2.78 -12.78 -11.79
C SER A 1124 2.23 -11.36 -11.87
N GLY A 1125 1.72 -10.83 -10.75
CA GLY A 1125 1.12 -9.50 -10.70
C GLY A 1125 2.16 -8.37 -10.70
N LEU A 1126 3.35 -8.57 -10.10
CA LEU A 1126 4.46 -7.61 -10.23
C LEU A 1126 4.90 -7.44 -11.67
N ALA A 1127 5.13 -8.54 -12.41
CA ALA A 1127 5.50 -8.45 -13.81
C ALA A 1127 4.37 -7.84 -14.66
N GLN A 1128 3.10 -8.18 -14.39
CA GLN A 1128 1.95 -7.55 -15.03
C GLN A 1128 1.93 -6.03 -14.78
N ALA A 1129 2.17 -5.57 -13.55
CA ALA A 1129 2.28 -4.14 -13.22
C ALA A 1129 3.46 -3.46 -13.92
N PHE A 1130 4.66 -4.04 -13.90
CA PHE A 1130 5.85 -3.52 -14.57
C PHE A 1130 5.67 -3.39 -16.10
N LEU A 1131 5.05 -4.39 -16.73
CA LEU A 1131 4.72 -4.36 -18.16
C LEU A 1131 3.63 -3.31 -18.46
N THR A 1132 2.65 -3.14 -17.56
CA THR A 1132 1.65 -2.05 -17.67
C THR A 1132 2.30 -0.67 -17.62
N MET A 1133 3.20 -0.43 -16.66
CA MET A 1133 3.95 0.84 -16.56
C MET A 1133 4.76 1.12 -17.82
N ALA A 1134 5.33 0.08 -18.45
CA ALA A 1134 6.05 0.21 -19.71
C ALA A 1134 5.11 0.52 -20.89
N MET A 1135 3.92 -0.08 -20.97
CA MET A 1135 2.89 0.29 -21.96
C MET A 1135 2.39 1.73 -21.78
N GLN A 1136 2.16 2.18 -20.54
CA GLN A 1136 1.79 3.57 -20.20
C GLN A 1136 2.85 4.61 -20.61
N ARG A 1137 4.10 4.18 -20.83
CA ARG A 1137 5.21 5.00 -21.32
C ARG A 1137 5.52 4.76 -22.81
N SER A 1138 4.67 4.02 -23.53
CA SER A 1138 4.89 3.57 -24.91
C SER A 1138 6.22 2.83 -25.13
N ALA A 1139 6.79 2.27 -24.07
CA ALA A 1139 8.15 1.75 -24.01
C ALA A 1139 8.25 0.30 -24.53
N ILE A 1140 7.14 -0.44 -24.48
CA ILE A 1140 6.90 -1.75 -25.10
C ILE A 1140 5.50 -1.75 -25.75
N SER A 1141 5.23 -2.64 -26.69
CA SER A 1141 3.89 -2.82 -27.27
C SER A 1141 2.99 -3.73 -26.41
N GLY A 1142 1.68 -3.63 -26.61
CA GLY A 1142 0.70 -4.53 -25.99
C GLY A 1142 0.96 -5.99 -26.32
N HIS A 1143 1.24 -6.28 -27.59
CA HIS A 1143 1.60 -7.62 -28.06
C HIS A 1143 2.89 -8.15 -27.39
N GLU A 1144 3.94 -7.33 -27.26
CA GLU A 1144 5.18 -7.73 -26.57
C GLU A 1144 4.94 -7.96 -25.07
N ALA A 1145 4.19 -7.07 -24.41
CA ALA A 1145 3.82 -7.20 -23.01
C ALA A 1145 3.06 -8.51 -22.76
N SER A 1146 2.05 -8.81 -23.59
CA SER A 1146 1.27 -10.04 -23.53
C SER A 1146 2.12 -11.29 -23.77
N MET A 1147 3.05 -11.27 -24.74
CA MET A 1147 4.01 -12.36 -24.93
C MET A 1147 4.92 -12.59 -23.72
N LEU A 1148 5.48 -11.52 -23.12
CA LEU A 1148 6.36 -11.63 -21.96
C LEU A 1148 5.62 -12.19 -20.74
N LEU A 1149 4.40 -11.70 -20.49
CA LEU A 1149 3.56 -12.15 -19.38
C LEU A 1149 3.11 -13.61 -19.57
N ALA A 1150 2.80 -14.03 -20.81
CA ALA A 1150 2.46 -15.42 -21.12
C ALA A 1150 3.64 -16.37 -20.89
N ARG A 1151 4.85 -16.02 -21.36
CA ARG A 1151 6.08 -16.81 -21.12
C ARG A 1151 6.44 -16.92 -19.64
N LEU A 1152 6.18 -15.88 -18.85
CA LEU A 1152 6.30 -15.93 -17.39
C LEU A 1152 5.26 -16.90 -16.80
N LYS A 1153 3.97 -16.74 -17.13
CA LYS A 1153 2.86 -17.55 -16.59
C LYS A 1153 3.05 -19.05 -16.87
N GLN A 1154 3.63 -19.43 -18.01
CA GLN A 1154 4.00 -20.82 -18.36
C GLN A 1154 4.98 -21.51 -17.39
N ARG A 1155 5.78 -20.78 -16.61
CA ARG A 1155 6.77 -21.39 -15.68
C ARG A 1155 6.17 -21.77 -14.33
N GLY A 1156 5.12 -21.06 -13.92
CA GLY A 1156 4.38 -21.23 -12.68
C GLY A 1156 3.16 -22.14 -12.76
N LEU A 1157 3.04 -23.04 -13.75
CA LEU A 1157 1.90 -23.96 -13.94
C LEU A 1157 1.61 -24.93 -12.78
N HIS A 1158 2.37 -24.88 -11.70
CA HIS A 1158 2.16 -25.63 -10.46
C HIS A 1158 1.45 -24.82 -9.38
N HIS A 1159 1.31 -23.50 -9.56
CA HIS A 1159 0.56 -22.63 -8.65
C HIS A 1159 -0.92 -22.86 -8.83
N THR A 1160 -1.59 -23.27 -7.74
CA THR A 1160 -3.02 -23.62 -7.75
C THR A 1160 -3.97 -22.44 -7.55
N ALA A 1161 -3.44 -21.23 -7.30
CA ALA A 1161 -4.23 -20.02 -7.01
C ALA A 1161 -3.48 -18.69 -7.34
N ALA A 1162 -2.53 -18.68 -8.28
CA ALA A 1162 -1.76 -17.46 -8.61
C ALA A 1162 -2.60 -16.35 -9.31
N ASP A 1163 -3.82 -16.69 -9.73
CA ASP A 1163 -4.87 -15.79 -10.22
C ASP A 1163 -5.64 -15.08 -9.10
N LYS A 1164 -5.68 -15.67 -7.89
CA LYS A 1164 -6.35 -15.11 -6.71
C LYS A 1164 -5.42 -14.20 -5.86
N ALA A 1165 -4.20 -13.93 -6.34
CA ALA A 1165 -3.22 -13.06 -5.67
C ALA A 1165 -3.56 -11.56 -5.81
N ILE A 1166 -3.70 -10.86 -4.69
CA ILE A 1166 -3.80 -9.39 -4.63
C ILE A 1166 -2.44 -8.87 -4.17
N ILE A 1167 -1.96 -7.77 -4.76
CA ILE A 1167 -0.62 -7.22 -4.46
C ILE A 1167 -0.72 -5.75 -4.09
N THR A 1168 -0.41 -5.48 -2.83
CA THR A 1168 -0.55 -4.17 -2.15
C THR A 1168 0.72 -3.32 -2.22
N CYS A 1169 1.86 -3.91 -2.58
CA CYS A 1169 3.14 -3.20 -2.66
C CYS A 1169 3.14 -2.10 -3.73
N TYR A 1170 4.00 -1.10 -3.56
CA TYR A 1170 4.21 -0.01 -4.51
C TYR A 1170 5.13 -0.43 -5.65
N SER A 1171 4.64 -0.40 -6.89
CA SER A 1171 5.46 -0.57 -8.10
C SER A 1171 5.91 0.77 -8.68
N ASP A 1172 5.11 1.84 -8.55
CA ASP A 1172 5.54 3.20 -8.87
C ASP A 1172 6.00 3.94 -7.61
N LEU A 1173 7.31 3.90 -7.35
CA LEU A 1173 7.92 4.60 -6.21
C LEU A 1173 7.87 6.14 -6.32
N GLY A 1174 7.61 6.69 -7.51
CA GLY A 1174 7.39 8.12 -7.72
C GLY A 1174 6.00 8.58 -7.23
N LEU A 1175 4.99 7.74 -7.39
CA LEU A 1175 3.64 7.99 -6.89
C LEU A 1175 3.42 7.53 -5.44
N ALA A 1176 4.27 6.63 -4.91
CA ALA A 1176 4.11 6.00 -3.59
C ALA A 1176 3.99 6.95 -2.38
N ASN A 1177 4.38 8.22 -2.52
CA ASN A 1177 4.27 9.25 -1.47
C ASN A 1177 3.28 10.39 -1.80
N THR A 1178 2.68 10.41 -2.99
CA THR A 1178 1.77 11.48 -3.46
C THR A 1178 0.38 10.97 -3.84
N ALA A 1179 0.32 9.77 -4.40
CA ALA A 1179 -0.89 9.05 -4.77
C ALA A 1179 -0.70 7.54 -4.47
N PRO A 1180 -0.59 7.14 -3.19
CA PRO A 1180 -0.20 5.79 -2.80
C PRO A 1180 -1.11 4.69 -3.37
N GLU A 1181 -2.41 4.94 -3.53
CA GLU A 1181 -3.33 3.99 -4.19
C GLU A 1181 -2.97 3.74 -5.66
N ASN A 1182 -2.60 4.78 -6.40
CA ASN A 1182 -2.23 4.67 -7.81
C ASN A 1182 -0.86 3.98 -7.99
N ALA A 1183 -0.01 4.00 -6.96
CA ALA A 1183 1.29 3.34 -6.96
C ALA A 1183 1.24 1.81 -6.76
N ARG A 1184 0.10 1.26 -6.29
CA ARG A 1184 -0.01 -0.17 -5.92
C ARG A 1184 0.02 -1.09 -7.14
N ALA A 1185 0.81 -2.16 -7.07
CA ALA A 1185 0.97 -3.15 -8.12
C ALA A 1185 -0.35 -3.70 -8.67
N HIS A 1186 -1.30 -4.07 -7.80
CA HIS A 1186 -2.62 -4.54 -8.21
C HIS A 1186 -3.45 -3.47 -8.95
N ASN A 1187 -3.37 -2.20 -8.54
CA ASN A 1187 -4.14 -1.12 -9.16
C ASN A 1187 -3.59 -0.75 -10.54
N ILE A 1188 -2.26 -0.75 -10.68
CA ILE A 1188 -1.58 -0.61 -11.98
C ILE A 1188 -1.90 -1.81 -12.87
N GLY A 1189 -1.62 -3.04 -12.41
CA GLY A 1189 -1.76 -4.27 -13.22
C GLY A 1189 -3.19 -4.57 -13.70
N ARG A 1190 -4.22 -3.96 -13.10
CA ARG A 1190 -5.61 -4.03 -13.62
C ARG A 1190 -5.81 -3.34 -14.96
N LEU A 1191 -4.94 -2.39 -15.34
CA LEU A 1191 -4.99 -1.68 -16.62
C LEU A 1191 -4.30 -2.45 -17.77
N PHE A 1192 -3.70 -3.62 -17.49
CA PHE A 1192 -2.90 -4.38 -18.47
C PHE A 1192 -3.69 -4.78 -19.72
N GLU A 1193 -4.87 -5.39 -19.54
CA GLU A 1193 -5.69 -5.89 -20.65
C GLU A 1193 -6.22 -4.72 -21.51
N ASP A 1194 -6.72 -3.66 -20.86
CA ASP A 1194 -7.25 -2.45 -21.51
C ASP A 1194 -6.18 -1.77 -22.38
N LEU A 1195 -4.96 -1.61 -21.85
CA LEU A 1195 -3.85 -0.98 -22.57
C LEU A 1195 -3.26 -1.88 -23.66
N SER A 1196 -3.20 -3.19 -23.43
CA SER A 1196 -2.72 -4.15 -24.44
C SER A 1196 -3.65 -4.18 -25.66
N ALA A 1197 -4.97 -4.21 -25.43
CA ALA A 1197 -5.98 -4.13 -26.49
C ALA A 1197 -5.99 -2.77 -27.21
N PHE A 1198 -5.78 -1.66 -26.50
CA PHE A 1198 -5.69 -0.33 -27.11
C PHE A 1198 -4.47 -0.17 -28.02
N ASP A 1199 -3.31 -0.69 -27.61
CA ASP A 1199 -2.07 -0.68 -28.41
C ASP A 1199 -2.18 -1.60 -29.65
N GLU A 1200 -2.89 -2.73 -29.52
CA GLU A 1200 -3.17 -3.65 -30.64
C GLU A 1200 -4.21 -3.07 -31.62
N PHE A 1201 -5.17 -2.26 -31.16
CA PHE A 1201 -6.12 -1.57 -32.05
C PHE A 1201 -5.43 -0.43 -32.81
N THR A 1202 -4.77 0.50 -32.10
CA THR A 1202 -4.23 1.75 -32.66
C THR A 1202 -3.01 1.59 -33.58
N LYS A 1203 -2.34 0.43 -33.58
CA LYS A 1203 -1.20 0.14 -34.49
C LYS A 1203 -1.58 -0.65 -35.74
N ASN A 1204 -2.85 -1.03 -35.91
CA ASN A 1204 -3.32 -1.71 -37.12
C ASN A 1204 -3.97 -0.74 -38.15
N ASP A 1205 -4.17 0.53 -37.79
CA ASP A 1205 -4.78 1.54 -38.68
C ASP A 1205 -3.86 2.05 -39.82
N ASP A 1206 -2.54 1.77 -39.76
CA ASP A 1206 -1.57 2.13 -40.82
C ASP A 1206 -1.87 1.47 -42.20
N TYR A 1207 -2.83 0.54 -42.25
CA TYR A 1207 -3.29 -0.09 -43.50
C TYR A 1207 -4.30 0.73 -44.32
N PHE A 1208 -4.71 1.93 -43.87
CA PHE A 1208 -5.73 2.76 -44.54
C PHE A 1208 -5.21 4.04 -45.22
N LEU A 1209 -3.89 4.20 -45.42
CA LEU A 1209 -3.28 5.41 -46.01
C LEU A 1209 -2.46 5.19 -47.29
N LEU A 1210 -2.80 4.17 -48.10
CA LEU A 1210 -2.20 3.94 -49.42
C LEU A 1210 -3.23 3.48 -50.47
N ASP A 1211 -4.09 4.39 -50.94
CA ASP A 1211 -4.76 4.25 -52.25
C ASP A 1211 -5.38 5.57 -52.81
N GLU A 1212 -4.71 6.73 -52.65
CA GLU A 1212 -5.08 7.99 -53.33
C GLU A 1212 -3.87 8.70 -53.99
N ALA A 1213 -3.15 8.00 -54.86
CA ALA A 1213 -2.20 8.61 -55.82
C ALA A 1213 -1.88 7.66 -56.99
N GLY A 1214 -2.50 7.85 -58.17
CA GLY A 1214 -2.29 6.91 -59.29
C GLY A 1214 -3.01 7.25 -60.60
N ASP A 1215 -2.96 8.51 -61.05
CA ASP A 1215 -3.56 8.95 -62.33
C ASP A 1215 -2.58 9.81 -63.15
N SER A 1216 -1.43 9.20 -63.52
CA SER A 1216 -0.47 9.69 -64.54
C SER A 1216 0.53 8.61 -64.95
#